data_AF-A0A2N7VZH4-F1
#
_entry.id   AF-A0A2N7VZH4-F1
#
_cell.length_a   1.000
_cell.length_b   1.000
_cell.length_c   1.000
_cell.angle_alpha   90.00
_cell.angle_beta   90.00
_cell.angle_gamma   90.00
#
_symmetry.space_group_name_H-M   'P 1'
#
loop_
_entity.id
_entity.type
_entity.pdbx_description
1 polymer ?
#
loop_
_entity_poly.entity_id
_entity_poly.type
_entity_poly.pdbx_seq_one_letter_code
_entity_poly.pdbx_strand_id
1 'polypeptide(L)'
;MSRGIRAVAYRSNLASSARGQSEKQSPDPCLIPVIPPGRHAIAQKDAKTVRCSVDWACGHAAKLAKSRISHARRASGWRPVRYRGAPSRSFRAVLSQQKEQFDLMATVSILIAARRAEYLGRALVSARQQTFDDIEILVGDDTIDAALQPIVEGLDDPRVQYIHTGFEDARRNAEALWQRASGKYVKWLAEDDMLMPASVELLVDALRAHPESALAFHARVFVNENDEVVHAPPLIAKVGERALIERSLLVSEMVGQLDNFVGELSNVLIDRERATSADLFSYRSLPLDYLADVATYLNLAQHGPLVVAGGYWSMLRQHPEQANPQSKPTFSAGLYEWELFARGEAAAGVLDAQSLATVANRLRRHYATHAGELPELRQLLANLDELTAGAPQALFDNARFRADWADARSSVAARVARHAQDASQSASEAVYANAPVAVSPDGIVASHVQEPTAQPSVASDGTAVPVQEAKVCVICEQGVDGWVPDGRAPSAGLVGEIAALDSARTLCPKCGCGSSDRHLWLYIAVTGLLEAAPAMRVLHIAPEKAIEARIRRLGPLEYQAHERVRSGASQHGVDPQRLDFPSDYFDLIICNHVLDRVEDSARAIGELHRCLKPGGHLIAQTQYAPMLKYTFELATTPSMPLAMRCFGEPDRMRLFGADVAEHVRGAGFVGDLFPHSDVFGEGDSQAWGVDTNEPLFLFVKPDTSTLAAQGGEQAARPAAAPAVAAAQPQSQPQSRRARSLDDRPIRLVCATRHSQEEFLRETALGRSLTVQRNTQPPELLLFDNNSTGLPTLYNAAIDQAASSPVILVFVHDDVWIADHFWMTRIREALAQFDVVGLAGNRRRSPMQPGWAFETPDFKWDRPEYLSGTVGHGKGFPCTEISYFGPSGVECKLLDGLMLVADSERLIESGVRFDEQFEFHFYDMDLCRQAELKGLKMGTWPISVVHESAGAFNTPPWRAGYERYLRKYGQ
;
A
#
# COMPACT_ATOMS: atom_id res chain seq x y z
N MET A 1 5.85 26.58 -47.73
CA MET A 1 5.34 27.70 -48.56
C MET A 1 4.42 28.58 -47.70
N SER A 2 3.95 29.72 -48.20
CA SER A 2 3.18 30.72 -47.44
C SER A 2 1.65 30.50 -47.47
N ARG A 3 0.93 31.21 -46.57
CA ARG A 3 -0.53 31.24 -46.29
C ARG A 3 -0.97 30.21 -45.24
N GLY A 4 -1.79 30.52 -44.23
CA GLY A 4 -2.25 31.83 -43.75
C GLY A 4 -3.78 31.92 -43.52
N ILE A 5 -4.21 31.67 -42.28
CA ILE A 5 -5.59 31.78 -41.78
C ILE A 5 -5.50 32.57 -40.46
N ARG A 6 -5.83 33.87 -40.44
CA ARG A 6 -7.17 34.46 -40.23
C ARG A 6 -7.79 34.12 -38.87
N ALA A 7 -7.46 34.93 -37.87
CA ALA A 7 -8.25 35.04 -36.63
C ALA A 7 -9.66 35.59 -36.93
N VAL A 8 -10.66 35.12 -36.19
CA VAL A 8 -12.02 35.67 -36.16
C VAL A 8 -12.29 36.19 -34.75
N ALA A 9 -12.32 37.51 -34.60
CA ALA A 9 -12.62 38.15 -33.32
C ALA A 9 -14.14 38.36 -33.17
N TYR A 10 -14.72 37.91 -32.06
CA TYR A 10 -16.06 38.32 -31.66
C TYR A 10 -15.98 39.71 -31.00
N ARG A 11 -16.69 40.69 -31.56
CA ARG A 11 -16.87 42.01 -30.95
C ARG A 11 -18.11 42.00 -30.07
N SER A 12 -18.00 42.52 -28.86
CA SER A 12 -19.15 42.96 -28.07
C SER A 12 -19.78 44.20 -28.71
N ASN A 13 -21.11 44.20 -28.82
CA ASN A 13 -21.93 45.36 -29.15
C ASN A 13 -22.85 45.65 -27.96
N LEU A 14 -22.72 46.84 -27.37
CA LEU A 14 -23.64 47.35 -26.34
C LEU A 14 -24.06 48.77 -26.73
N ALA A 15 -25.36 48.98 -26.92
CA ALA A 15 -25.90 50.27 -27.34
C ALA A 15 -27.29 50.55 -26.74
N SER A 16 -27.29 51.25 -25.60
CA SER A 16 -28.27 52.28 -25.19
C SER A 16 -29.76 51.94 -24.94
N SER A 17 -30.22 52.48 -23.79
CA SER A 17 -31.56 53.06 -23.53
C SER A 17 -32.74 52.14 -23.17
N ALA A 18 -33.71 52.54 -22.32
CA ALA A 18 -33.72 53.56 -21.25
C ALA A 18 -35.01 53.50 -20.38
N ARG A 19 -34.98 54.13 -19.19
CA ARG A 19 -36.11 54.47 -18.28
C ARG A 19 -36.73 53.27 -17.51
N GLY A 20 -37.15 53.41 -16.23
CA GLY A 20 -36.99 54.52 -15.28
C GLY A 20 -38.04 54.50 -14.14
N GLN A 21 -37.83 55.32 -13.09
CA GLN A 21 -38.77 55.60 -11.95
C GLN A 21 -39.00 54.42 -10.96
N SER A 22 -39.27 54.61 -9.65
CA SER A 22 -39.37 55.83 -8.81
C SER A 22 -39.30 55.57 -7.29
N GLU A 23 -38.73 56.54 -6.55
CA GLU A 23 -39.13 57.04 -5.19
C GLU A 23 -38.96 56.25 -3.86
N LYS A 24 -38.32 56.96 -2.90
CA LYS A 24 -38.61 57.08 -1.43
C LYS A 24 -38.29 55.87 -0.51
N GLN A 25 -37.92 56.02 0.77
CA GLN A 25 -37.82 57.20 1.67
C GLN A 25 -36.75 57.00 2.78
N SER A 26 -36.33 58.08 3.47
CA SER A 26 -35.44 58.12 4.67
C SER A 26 -36.27 58.52 5.94
N PRO A 27 -35.77 58.80 7.18
CA PRO A 27 -34.43 59.18 7.73
C PRO A 27 -33.90 58.27 8.90
N ASP A 28 -32.64 58.28 9.38
CA ASP A 28 -31.79 59.33 10.03
C ASP A 28 -32.34 59.82 11.41
N PRO A 29 -31.57 60.37 12.42
CA PRO A 29 -30.10 60.61 12.50
C PRO A 29 -29.40 60.50 13.92
N CYS A 30 -28.11 60.89 14.01
CA CYS A 30 -27.39 61.52 15.16
C CYS A 30 -27.00 60.67 16.42
N LEU A 31 -26.00 61.01 17.28
CA LEU A 31 -25.09 62.19 17.44
C LEU A 31 -23.74 61.81 18.16
N ILE A 32 -22.80 62.77 18.34
CA ILE A 32 -21.40 62.65 18.84
C ILE A 32 -21.14 63.63 20.02
N PRO A 33 -20.33 63.32 21.09
CA PRO A 33 -19.17 64.19 21.44
C PRO A 33 -17.98 63.64 22.33
N VAL A 34 -16.73 63.91 21.89
CA VAL A 34 -15.59 64.54 22.66
C VAL A 34 -14.82 63.75 23.79
N ILE A 35 -13.66 64.29 24.25
CA ILE A 35 -12.47 63.66 24.94
C ILE A 35 -11.88 64.60 26.07
N PRO A 36 -10.60 64.50 26.54
CA PRO A 36 -9.89 63.68 27.59
C PRO A 36 -9.76 64.45 28.97
N PRO A 37 -8.64 64.58 29.76
CA PRO A 37 -7.41 63.78 30.08
C PRO A 37 -6.97 63.67 31.60
N GLY A 38 -6.02 62.79 31.98
CA GLY A 38 -5.22 62.84 33.25
C GLY A 38 -4.47 61.52 33.63
N ARG A 39 -3.13 61.40 33.80
CA ARG A 39 -2.14 61.87 34.84
C ARG A 39 -2.11 61.00 36.14
N HIS A 40 -0.97 60.64 36.80
CA HIS A 40 0.50 60.83 36.58
C HIS A 40 1.43 59.97 37.52
N ALA A 41 2.61 59.54 37.02
CA ALA A 41 3.93 59.38 37.72
C ALA A 41 4.10 58.30 38.85
N ILE A 42 5.29 57.92 39.40
CA ILE A 42 6.68 58.49 39.48
C ILE A 42 7.81 57.40 39.41
N ALA A 43 8.90 57.68 38.65
CA ALA A 43 10.38 57.39 38.77
C ALA A 43 10.98 56.14 39.52
N GLN A 44 12.23 55.68 39.34
CA GLN A 44 13.55 56.37 39.14
C GLN A 44 14.67 55.55 38.43
N LYS A 45 15.53 56.25 37.65
CA LYS A 45 17.03 56.10 37.48
C LYS A 45 17.64 54.79 36.95
N ASP A 46 18.89 54.69 36.44
CA ASP A 46 19.88 55.51 35.69
C ASP A 46 21.14 54.60 35.49
N ALA A 47 22.10 54.75 34.55
CA ALA A 47 22.21 55.39 33.23
C ALA A 47 23.61 55.13 32.57
N LYS A 48 23.74 55.38 31.25
CA LYS A 48 25.00 55.68 30.46
C LYS A 48 26.01 54.52 30.24
N THR A 49 26.84 54.45 29.17
CA THR A 49 27.06 55.21 27.90
C THR A 49 27.62 54.20 26.83
N VAL A 50 28.05 54.45 25.57
CA VAL A 50 28.59 55.58 24.74
C VAL A 50 28.01 55.37 23.30
N ARG A 51 27.44 56.35 22.57
CA ARG A 51 28.04 57.33 21.59
C ARG A 51 28.94 56.71 20.48
N CYS A 52 28.91 57.10 19.20
CA CYS A 52 28.45 58.31 18.46
C CYS A 52 27.77 57.92 17.11
N SER A 53 26.66 58.53 16.64
CA SER A 53 26.50 59.71 15.74
C SER A 53 27.26 59.63 14.38
N VAL A 54 26.75 60.06 13.22
CA VAL A 54 25.98 61.30 12.89
C VAL A 54 24.92 61.08 11.78
N ASP A 55 23.95 62.00 11.67
CA ASP A 55 22.73 62.01 10.82
C ASP A 55 22.88 62.54 9.35
N TRP A 56 21.71 62.76 8.71
CA TRP A 56 21.40 63.56 7.49
C TRP A 56 21.64 62.96 6.08
N ALA A 57 20.84 63.26 5.03
CA ALA A 57 19.43 63.72 4.92
C ALA A 57 18.92 63.63 3.45
N CYS A 58 17.60 63.75 3.27
CA CYS A 58 16.78 63.80 2.05
C CYS A 58 17.37 64.33 0.72
N GLY A 59 16.87 63.82 -0.43
CA GLY A 59 16.43 64.73 -1.52
C GLY A 59 16.38 64.25 -2.98
N HIS A 60 15.15 64.08 -3.50
CA HIS A 60 14.68 64.50 -4.84
C HIS A 60 15.17 63.91 -6.19
N ALA A 61 14.13 63.53 -6.98
CA ALA A 61 13.89 63.90 -8.38
C ALA A 61 14.59 63.17 -9.57
N ALA A 62 13.80 62.28 -10.15
CA ALA A 62 13.88 61.69 -11.50
C ALA A 62 14.19 62.64 -12.69
N LYS A 63 14.78 62.07 -13.77
CA LYS A 63 14.17 62.07 -15.15
C LYS A 63 14.92 61.24 -16.23
N LEU A 64 14.15 60.39 -16.92
CA LEU A 64 14.13 60.14 -18.39
C LEU A 64 15.39 59.74 -19.22
N ALA A 65 15.46 58.43 -19.53
CA ALA A 65 15.22 57.84 -20.88
C ALA A 65 16.30 57.74 -22.00
N LYS A 66 16.18 56.62 -22.77
CA LYS A 66 16.75 56.28 -24.12
C LYS A 66 18.27 55.98 -24.19
N SER A 67 18.77 54.98 -24.94
CA SER A 67 18.17 53.92 -25.79
C SER A 67 19.20 52.91 -26.37
N ARG A 68 18.71 51.74 -26.85
CA ARG A 68 19.27 50.87 -27.94
C ARG A 68 20.60 50.08 -27.77
N ILE A 69 20.46 48.80 -27.40
CA ILE A 69 20.77 47.59 -28.20
C ILE A 69 21.96 47.62 -29.20
N SER A 70 22.94 46.72 -28.98
CA SER A 70 23.56 45.87 -30.02
C SER A 70 24.27 44.64 -29.39
N HIS A 71 24.40 43.51 -30.11
CA HIS A 71 24.81 42.20 -29.57
C HIS A 71 26.25 41.74 -29.94
N ALA A 72 26.89 41.04 -28.98
CA ALA A 72 27.94 40.01 -29.14
C ALA A 72 29.30 40.46 -29.78
N ARG A 73 30.43 39.74 -29.64
CA ARG A 73 30.74 38.35 -29.21
C ARG A 73 32.10 38.27 -28.48
N ARG A 74 32.26 37.29 -27.57
CA ARG A 74 33.50 36.51 -27.22
C ARG A 74 34.75 37.33 -26.74
N ALA A 75 35.71 36.80 -25.98
CA ALA A 75 35.97 35.42 -25.52
C ALA A 75 36.57 35.37 -24.08
N SER A 76 36.46 34.19 -23.47
CA SER A 76 37.41 33.55 -22.52
C SER A 76 38.31 34.40 -21.58
N GLY A 77 38.15 34.17 -20.28
CA GLY A 77 39.30 33.79 -19.45
C GLY A 77 39.44 34.46 -18.08
N TRP A 78 39.14 33.72 -17.00
CA TRP A 78 39.99 33.66 -15.79
C TRP A 78 39.61 32.47 -14.88
N ARG A 79 40.56 32.04 -14.03
CA ARG A 79 40.41 31.14 -12.86
C ARG A 79 41.36 31.69 -11.76
N PRO A 80 41.43 31.11 -10.55
CA PRO A 80 40.49 31.28 -9.45
C PRO A 80 41.15 31.99 -8.24
N VAL A 81 40.36 32.54 -7.31
CA VAL A 81 40.91 33.05 -6.05
C VAL A 81 41.20 31.90 -5.08
N ARG A 82 42.42 31.84 -4.55
CA ARG A 82 42.83 30.87 -3.52
C ARG A 82 42.43 31.36 -2.12
N TYR A 83 41.88 30.49 -1.29
CA TYR A 83 41.89 30.69 0.16
C TYR A 83 43.09 29.97 0.79
N ARG A 84 43.70 30.56 1.83
CA ARG A 84 44.80 29.95 2.61
C ARG A 84 44.39 29.87 4.07
N GLY A 85 44.30 28.65 4.60
CA GLY A 85 44.08 28.38 6.02
C GLY A 85 43.97 26.87 6.24
N ALA A 86 44.98 26.26 6.87
CA ALA A 86 45.02 24.83 7.15
C ALA A 86 44.88 24.59 8.68
N PRO A 87 44.27 23.47 9.12
CA PRO A 87 43.82 23.30 10.51
C PRO A 87 44.85 22.67 11.44
N SER A 88 44.59 22.76 12.75
CA SER A 88 45.21 21.90 13.77
C SER A 88 44.83 20.42 13.53
N ARG A 89 45.81 19.52 13.66
CA ARG A 89 45.89 18.34 12.80
C ARG A 89 45.47 16.98 13.42
N SER A 90 44.99 16.96 14.67
CA SER A 90 44.88 15.73 15.47
C SER A 90 43.47 15.29 15.91
N PHE A 91 42.42 16.10 15.68
CA PHE A 91 41.06 15.76 16.17
C PHE A 91 40.03 15.52 15.05
N ARG A 92 40.10 16.29 13.94
CA ARG A 92 39.15 16.13 12.83
C ARG A 92 39.37 14.89 11.97
N ALA A 93 40.62 14.41 11.83
CA ALA A 93 40.92 13.27 10.97
C ALA A 93 40.35 11.94 11.51
N VAL A 94 40.41 11.73 12.83
CA VAL A 94 39.83 10.53 13.47
C VAL A 94 38.30 10.53 13.32
N LEU A 95 37.66 11.68 13.61
CA LEU A 95 36.22 11.82 13.52
C LEU A 95 35.68 11.82 12.08
N SER A 96 36.44 12.31 11.08
CA SER A 96 36.02 12.24 9.68
C SER A 96 36.12 10.82 9.14
N GLN A 97 37.22 10.10 9.40
CA GLN A 97 37.34 8.71 8.94
C GLN A 97 36.31 7.80 9.61
N GLN A 98 36.04 7.96 10.91
CA GLN A 98 34.98 7.19 11.57
C GLN A 98 33.60 7.59 11.04
N LYS A 99 33.31 8.87 10.81
CA LYS A 99 31.98 9.28 10.34
C LYS A 99 31.72 8.92 8.87
N GLU A 100 32.69 9.11 7.97
CA GLU A 100 32.56 8.66 6.57
C GLU A 100 32.44 7.13 6.47
N GLN A 101 32.94 6.37 7.46
CA GLN A 101 32.76 4.92 7.52
C GLN A 101 31.38 4.52 8.10
N PHE A 102 30.86 5.23 9.11
CA PHE A 102 29.51 5.01 9.64
C PHE A 102 28.39 5.48 8.70
N ASP A 103 28.59 6.55 7.92
CA ASP A 103 27.65 7.02 6.90
C ASP A 103 27.70 6.18 5.59
N LEU A 104 28.38 5.01 5.58
CA LEU A 104 28.57 4.11 4.42
C LEU A 104 28.28 2.62 4.70
N MET A 105 27.84 2.25 5.91
CA MET A 105 27.55 0.85 6.29
C MET A 105 26.05 0.71 6.59
N ALA A 106 25.38 -0.25 5.95
CA ALA A 106 23.92 -0.41 6.03
C ALA A 106 23.48 -0.74 7.46
N THR A 107 22.34 -0.23 7.95
CA THR A 107 21.89 -0.51 9.33
C THR A 107 21.64 -2.00 9.59
N VAL A 108 21.22 -2.78 8.59
CA VAL A 108 20.93 -4.22 8.71
C VAL A 108 21.68 -5.05 7.66
N SER A 109 22.29 -6.16 8.08
CA SER A 109 22.76 -7.22 7.18
C SER A 109 21.77 -8.39 7.18
N ILE A 110 21.16 -8.69 6.03
CA ILE A 110 20.40 -9.92 5.82
C ILE A 110 21.37 -11.00 5.32
N LEU A 111 21.48 -12.11 6.07
CA LEU A 111 22.44 -13.18 5.80
C LEU A 111 21.71 -14.45 5.34
N ILE A 112 22.04 -14.91 4.14
CA ILE A 112 21.47 -16.12 3.52
C ILE A 112 22.61 -17.13 3.29
N ALA A 113 22.70 -18.14 4.14
CA ALA A 113 23.62 -19.26 3.96
C ALA A 113 22.94 -20.33 3.10
N ALA A 114 23.33 -20.43 1.83
CA ALA A 114 22.66 -21.24 0.81
C ALA A 114 23.53 -22.38 0.26
N ARG A 115 22.84 -23.44 -0.17
CA ARG A 115 23.40 -24.64 -0.84
C ARG A 115 22.43 -25.25 -1.87
N ARG A 116 21.16 -24.84 -1.92
CA ARG A 116 20.15 -25.33 -2.88
C ARG A 116 19.54 -24.19 -3.70
N ALA A 117 19.31 -24.46 -4.99
CA ALA A 117 18.77 -23.50 -5.94
C ALA A 117 17.24 -23.30 -5.86
N GLU A 118 16.51 -24.33 -5.44
CA GLU A 118 15.06 -24.52 -5.68
C GLU A 118 14.17 -23.37 -5.16
N TYR A 119 14.50 -22.83 -3.99
CA TYR A 119 13.72 -21.78 -3.33
C TYR A 119 14.47 -20.45 -3.14
N LEU A 120 15.78 -20.44 -3.38
CA LEU A 120 16.67 -19.29 -3.12
C LEU A 120 16.16 -17.99 -3.79
N GLY A 121 15.61 -18.09 -5.00
CA GLY A 121 15.00 -16.95 -5.70
C GLY A 121 13.83 -16.32 -4.93
N ARG A 122 13.01 -17.11 -4.22
CA ARG A 122 11.90 -16.60 -3.39
C ARG A 122 12.42 -15.93 -2.12
N ALA A 123 13.39 -16.55 -1.44
CA ALA A 123 14.06 -15.97 -0.28
C ALA A 123 14.69 -14.61 -0.63
N LEU A 124 15.48 -14.54 -1.72
CA LEU A 124 16.11 -13.32 -2.24
C LEU A 124 15.09 -12.22 -2.57
N VAL A 125 13.99 -12.55 -3.26
CA VAL A 125 12.93 -11.58 -3.56
C VAL A 125 12.30 -11.04 -2.28
N SER A 126 12.05 -11.89 -1.28
CA SER A 126 11.46 -11.47 0.00
C SER A 126 12.39 -10.59 0.85
N ALA A 127 13.71 -10.84 0.79
CA ALA A 127 14.74 -10.00 1.40
C ALA A 127 14.87 -8.64 0.68
N ARG A 128 14.78 -8.64 -0.66
CA ARG A 128 14.83 -7.41 -1.49
C ARG A 128 13.61 -6.51 -1.29
N GLN A 129 12.46 -7.10 -0.98
CA GLN A 129 11.16 -6.42 -0.81
C GLN A 129 10.87 -5.92 0.61
N GLN A 130 11.88 -5.85 1.49
CA GLN A 130 11.72 -5.25 2.81
C GLN A 130 11.40 -3.74 2.71
N THR A 131 10.52 -3.25 3.60
CA THR A 131 10.17 -1.83 3.74
C THR A 131 11.28 -1.00 4.37
N PHE A 132 12.20 -1.66 5.08
CA PHE A 132 13.43 -1.07 5.58
C PHE A 132 14.47 -1.08 4.45
N ASP A 133 14.74 0.08 3.83
CA ASP A 133 15.60 0.16 2.64
C ASP A 133 17.10 0.01 2.93
N ASP A 134 17.53 0.37 4.15
CA ASP A 134 18.94 0.45 4.58
C ASP A 134 19.52 -0.92 4.96
N ILE A 135 19.56 -1.80 3.95
CA ILE A 135 19.97 -3.21 4.05
C ILE A 135 21.14 -3.52 3.11
N GLU A 136 22.00 -4.44 3.53
CA GLU A 136 22.76 -5.30 2.62
C GLU A 136 22.22 -6.74 2.69
N ILE A 137 22.36 -7.51 1.61
CA ILE A 137 21.95 -8.91 1.53
C ILE A 137 23.18 -9.72 1.14
N LEU A 138 23.73 -10.49 2.09
CA LEU A 138 24.93 -11.31 1.87
C LEU A 138 24.52 -12.76 1.62
N VAL A 139 24.83 -13.27 0.43
CA VAL A 139 24.49 -14.64 0.01
C VAL A 139 25.75 -15.50 -0.02
N GLY A 140 25.82 -16.45 0.90
CA GLY A 140 26.94 -17.39 1.02
C GLY A 140 26.61 -18.67 0.26
N ASP A 141 27.25 -18.91 -0.88
CA ASP A 141 27.07 -20.12 -1.69
C ASP A 141 28.08 -21.21 -1.28
N ASP A 142 27.57 -22.24 -0.59
CA ASP A 142 28.31 -23.40 -0.10
C ASP A 142 28.28 -24.60 -1.08
N THR A 143 27.85 -24.40 -2.32
CA THR A 143 28.10 -25.38 -3.41
C THR A 143 29.59 -25.40 -3.78
N ILE A 144 30.06 -26.51 -4.34
CA ILE A 144 31.48 -26.68 -4.73
C ILE A 144 31.79 -25.90 -6.03
N ASP A 145 30.77 -25.70 -6.87
CA ASP A 145 30.86 -25.28 -8.26
C ASP A 145 30.24 -23.90 -8.54
N ALA A 146 29.89 -23.15 -7.48
CA ALA A 146 29.26 -21.82 -7.56
C ALA A 146 27.90 -21.82 -8.28
N ALA A 147 27.16 -22.93 -8.18
CA ALA A 147 25.92 -23.17 -8.92
C ALA A 147 24.79 -22.17 -8.59
N LEU A 148 24.87 -21.43 -7.49
CA LEU A 148 23.86 -20.44 -7.10
C LEU A 148 24.17 -19.03 -7.65
N GLN A 149 25.39 -18.79 -8.15
CA GLN A 149 25.80 -17.49 -8.69
C GLN A 149 24.82 -16.90 -9.72
N PRO A 150 24.31 -17.65 -10.73
CA PRO A 150 23.39 -17.08 -11.73
C PRO A 150 22.04 -16.65 -11.15
N ILE A 151 21.61 -17.26 -10.04
CA ILE A 151 20.35 -16.96 -9.35
C ILE A 151 20.49 -15.65 -8.57
N VAL A 152 21.66 -15.41 -7.98
CA VAL A 152 21.96 -14.21 -7.20
C VAL A 152 22.25 -13.01 -8.12
N GLU A 153 23.05 -13.21 -9.18
CA GLU A 153 23.35 -12.15 -10.16
C GLU A 153 22.13 -11.74 -10.99
N GLY A 154 21.20 -12.66 -11.25
CA GLY A 154 19.95 -12.40 -11.97
C GLY A 154 18.96 -11.45 -11.25
N LEU A 155 19.25 -11.00 -10.04
CA LEU A 155 18.39 -10.12 -9.25
C LEU A 155 18.57 -8.62 -9.54
N ASP A 156 19.71 -8.22 -10.14
CA ASP A 156 20.14 -6.84 -10.46
C ASP A 156 19.82 -5.79 -9.36
N ASP A 157 20.24 -6.08 -8.12
CA ASP A 157 20.11 -5.15 -6.98
C ASP A 157 21.49 -4.94 -6.32
N PRO A 158 22.01 -3.69 -6.26
CA PRO A 158 23.35 -3.40 -5.75
C PRO A 158 23.51 -3.61 -4.24
N ARG A 159 22.43 -3.91 -3.50
CA ARG A 159 22.48 -4.30 -2.08
C ARG A 159 22.81 -5.79 -1.90
N VAL A 160 22.68 -6.60 -2.94
CA VAL A 160 22.93 -8.05 -2.91
C VAL A 160 24.40 -8.34 -3.24
N GLN A 161 25.08 -9.06 -2.35
CA GLN A 161 26.49 -9.45 -2.48
C GLN A 161 26.59 -10.99 -2.54
N TYR A 162 27.03 -11.51 -3.68
CA TYR A 162 27.33 -12.92 -3.87
C TYR A 162 28.71 -13.29 -3.29
N ILE A 163 28.76 -14.33 -2.47
CA ILE A 163 29.97 -14.83 -1.80
C ILE A 163 30.02 -16.35 -1.94
N HIS A 164 30.77 -16.86 -2.92
CA HIS A 164 31.12 -18.27 -2.98
C HIS A 164 32.02 -18.64 -1.77
N THR A 165 31.63 -19.64 -1.00
CA THR A 165 32.39 -20.17 0.15
C THR A 165 32.90 -21.58 -0.08
N GLY A 166 32.08 -22.47 -0.67
CA GLY A 166 32.48 -23.83 -1.05
C GLY A 166 33.13 -24.62 0.08
N PHE A 167 32.64 -24.47 1.32
CA PHE A 167 33.20 -25.16 2.49
C PHE A 167 32.57 -26.53 2.73
N GLU A 168 31.43 -26.78 2.12
CA GLU A 168 30.50 -27.87 2.38
C GLU A 168 30.02 -27.96 3.85
N ASP A 169 30.04 -26.83 4.55
CA ASP A 169 29.78 -26.71 5.98
C ASP A 169 28.95 -25.44 6.24
N ALA A 170 27.66 -25.63 6.48
CA ALA A 170 26.71 -24.55 6.72
C ALA A 170 27.07 -23.66 7.93
N ARG A 171 27.74 -24.20 8.96
CA ARG A 171 28.22 -23.42 10.11
C ARG A 171 29.39 -22.53 9.70
N ARG A 172 30.34 -23.05 8.91
CA ARG A 172 31.45 -22.25 8.38
C ARG A 172 30.98 -21.21 7.35
N ASN A 173 29.96 -21.52 6.56
CA ASN A 173 29.33 -20.57 5.65
C ASN A 173 28.66 -19.42 6.44
N ALA A 174 27.84 -19.75 7.44
CA ALA A 174 27.20 -18.77 8.32
C ALA A 174 28.22 -17.91 9.10
N GLU A 175 29.27 -18.50 9.66
CA GLU A 175 30.40 -17.75 10.27
C GLU A 175 31.04 -16.79 9.26
N ALA A 176 31.30 -17.25 8.03
CA ALA A 176 31.90 -16.42 6.98
C ALA A 176 31.00 -15.29 6.48
N LEU A 177 29.67 -15.40 6.63
CA LEU A 177 28.71 -14.32 6.43
C LEU A 177 28.68 -13.35 7.62
N TRP A 178 28.64 -13.87 8.85
CA TRP A 178 28.66 -13.07 10.08
C TRP A 178 29.91 -12.17 10.18
N GLN A 179 31.09 -12.69 9.81
CA GLN A 179 32.35 -11.94 9.78
C GLN A 179 32.43 -10.91 8.63
N ARG A 180 31.52 -10.99 7.64
CA ARG A 180 31.40 -10.00 6.55
C ARG A 180 30.31 -8.96 6.79
N ALA A 181 29.30 -9.28 7.61
CA ALA A 181 28.21 -8.39 7.97
C ALA A 181 28.75 -7.02 8.43
N SER A 182 28.41 -5.95 7.70
CA SER A 182 28.79 -4.58 8.02
C SER A 182 27.81 -3.94 9.00
N GLY A 183 26.53 -4.31 8.95
CA GLY A 183 25.47 -3.60 9.65
C GLY A 183 25.42 -3.79 11.17
N LYS A 184 24.69 -2.91 11.85
CA LYS A 184 24.48 -2.99 13.30
C LYS A 184 23.59 -4.18 13.65
N TYR A 185 22.53 -4.40 12.90
CA TYR A 185 21.62 -5.51 13.13
C TYR A 185 21.85 -6.63 12.12
N VAL A 186 21.67 -7.88 12.53
CA VAL A 186 21.74 -9.06 11.66
C VAL A 186 20.38 -9.74 11.60
N LYS A 187 19.88 -9.93 10.38
CA LYS A 187 18.72 -10.74 10.05
C LYS A 187 19.21 -12.02 9.38
N TRP A 188 18.88 -13.18 9.93
CA TRP A 188 19.04 -14.43 9.19
C TRP A 188 17.81 -14.67 8.30
N LEU A 189 18.03 -15.36 7.18
CA LEU A 189 16.98 -15.90 6.33
C LEU A 189 17.47 -17.21 5.72
N ALA A 190 16.74 -18.31 5.93
CA ALA A 190 17.02 -19.57 5.25
C ALA A 190 16.73 -19.45 3.75
N GLU A 191 17.42 -20.26 2.93
CA GLU A 191 17.29 -20.27 1.46
C GLU A 191 15.90 -20.66 0.94
N ASP A 192 15.08 -21.30 1.79
CA ASP A 192 13.74 -21.80 1.47
C ASP A 192 12.60 -21.03 2.14
N ASP A 193 12.91 -20.19 3.12
CA ASP A 193 11.97 -19.32 3.83
C ASP A 193 11.71 -18.00 3.08
N MET A 194 10.72 -17.24 3.54
CA MET A 194 10.44 -15.89 3.02
C MET A 194 10.10 -14.92 4.16
N LEU A 195 10.51 -13.66 4.01
CA LEU A 195 10.12 -12.57 4.91
C LEU A 195 8.89 -11.83 4.38
N MET A 196 7.95 -11.48 5.26
CA MET A 196 6.94 -10.47 4.90
C MET A 196 7.62 -9.11 4.73
N PRO A 197 7.12 -8.19 3.88
CA PRO A 197 7.77 -6.92 3.60
C PRO A 197 8.14 -6.06 4.81
N ALA A 198 7.40 -6.14 5.93
CA ALA A 198 7.69 -5.34 7.13
C ALA A 198 8.55 -6.05 8.18
N SER A 199 9.07 -7.26 7.93
CA SER A 199 9.81 -8.07 8.92
C SER A 199 10.99 -7.32 9.53
N VAL A 200 11.87 -6.76 8.68
CA VAL A 200 13.08 -6.05 9.15
C VAL A 200 12.72 -4.74 9.84
N GLU A 201 11.80 -3.95 9.27
CA GLU A 201 11.36 -2.66 9.85
C GLU A 201 10.79 -2.82 11.26
N LEU A 202 9.86 -3.78 11.44
CA LEU A 202 9.21 -4.04 12.73
C LEU A 202 10.18 -4.53 13.80
N LEU A 203 11.16 -5.34 13.43
CA LEU A 203 12.17 -5.86 14.36
C LEU A 203 13.23 -4.81 14.71
N VAL A 204 13.66 -4.00 13.74
CA VAL A 204 14.54 -2.84 13.98
C VAL A 204 13.86 -1.86 14.94
N ASP A 205 12.60 -1.54 14.71
CA ASP A 205 11.87 -0.63 15.58
C ASP A 205 11.55 -1.22 16.96
N ALA A 206 11.41 -2.54 17.07
CA ALA A 206 11.31 -3.22 18.37
C ALA A 206 12.61 -3.06 19.17
N LEU A 207 13.78 -3.30 18.56
CA LEU A 207 15.09 -3.07 19.21
C LEU A 207 15.37 -1.59 19.51
N ARG A 208 14.88 -0.66 18.68
CA ARG A 208 14.98 0.80 18.94
C ARG A 208 14.10 1.25 20.10
N ALA A 209 12.92 0.64 20.27
CA ALA A 209 12.02 0.94 21.39
C ALA A 209 12.47 0.28 22.70
N HIS A 210 13.14 -0.87 22.61
CA HIS A 210 13.66 -1.65 23.73
C HIS A 210 15.19 -1.83 23.62
N PRO A 211 15.99 -0.76 23.80
CA PRO A 211 17.46 -0.81 23.70
C PRO A 211 18.10 -1.72 24.77
N GLU A 212 17.36 -2.13 25.80
CA GLU A 212 17.74 -3.19 26.74
C GLU A 212 17.82 -4.58 26.08
N SER A 213 17.08 -4.84 25.00
CA SER A 213 17.06 -6.12 24.28
C SER A 213 18.20 -6.26 23.27
N ALA A 214 18.82 -7.44 23.22
CA ALA A 214 19.85 -7.79 22.23
C ALA A 214 19.29 -8.55 21.01
N LEU A 215 18.03 -9.00 21.09
CA LEU A 215 17.31 -9.70 20.03
C LEU A 215 15.84 -9.33 20.05
N ALA A 216 15.27 -9.15 18.85
CA ALA A 216 13.84 -9.05 18.60
C ALA A 216 13.35 -10.24 17.78
N PHE A 217 12.08 -10.62 17.93
CA PHE A 217 11.45 -11.66 17.10
C PHE A 217 9.97 -11.40 16.84
N HIS A 218 9.41 -12.12 15.87
CA HIS A 218 7.97 -12.12 15.55
C HIS A 218 7.48 -13.54 15.29
N ALA A 219 6.15 -13.73 15.18
CA ALA A 219 5.60 -15.02 14.80
C ALA A 219 5.80 -15.32 13.30
N ARG A 220 5.54 -16.57 12.93
CA ARG A 220 5.69 -17.14 11.58
C ARG A 220 4.43 -17.88 11.15
N VAL A 221 4.18 -17.97 9.85
CA VAL A 221 3.30 -19.00 9.29
C VAL A 221 4.15 -20.10 8.65
N PHE A 222 3.67 -21.34 8.66
CA PHE A 222 4.25 -22.43 7.89
C PHE A 222 3.54 -22.53 6.54
N VAL A 223 4.31 -22.69 5.46
CA VAL A 223 3.82 -22.84 4.08
C VAL A 223 4.33 -24.12 3.44
N ASN A 224 3.57 -24.68 2.49
CA ASN A 224 4.03 -25.81 1.66
C ASN A 224 4.94 -25.35 0.50
N GLU A 225 5.28 -26.27 -0.39
CA GLU A 225 6.00 -26.03 -1.67
C GLU A 225 5.33 -24.99 -2.61
N ASN A 226 4.02 -24.78 -2.48
CA ASN A 226 3.21 -23.85 -3.27
C ASN A 226 3.00 -22.47 -2.60
N ASP A 227 3.69 -22.19 -1.49
CA ASP A 227 3.53 -21.00 -0.63
C ASP A 227 2.15 -20.90 0.09
N GLU A 228 1.33 -21.96 0.07
CA GLU A 228 0.04 -22.02 0.76
C GLU A 228 0.24 -22.22 2.26
N VAL A 229 -0.43 -21.42 3.11
CA VAL A 229 -0.32 -21.51 4.57
C VAL A 229 -0.97 -22.80 5.09
N VAL A 230 -0.15 -23.71 5.62
CA VAL A 230 -0.58 -25.00 6.21
C VAL A 230 -0.77 -24.94 7.72
N HIS A 231 -0.03 -24.08 8.43
CA HIS A 231 -0.17 -23.90 9.87
C HIS A 231 0.27 -22.50 10.33
N ALA A 232 -0.29 -22.02 11.43
CA ALA A 232 0.11 -20.79 12.10
C ALA A 232 0.08 -21.00 13.63
N PRO A 233 1.23 -20.98 14.34
CA PRO A 233 1.27 -21.05 15.80
C PRO A 233 0.55 -19.88 16.47
N PRO A 234 0.04 -20.01 17.71
CA PRO A 234 -0.61 -18.92 18.42
C PRO A 234 0.25 -17.66 18.54
N LEU A 235 -0.34 -16.48 18.34
CA LEU A 235 0.34 -15.20 18.49
C LEU A 235 0.67 -14.90 19.96
N ILE A 236 1.96 -14.68 20.25
CA ILE A 236 2.47 -14.25 21.57
C ILE A 236 2.12 -12.78 21.86
N ALA A 237 2.08 -11.95 20.81
CA ALA A 237 1.62 -10.55 20.85
C ALA A 237 0.78 -10.24 19.60
N LYS A 238 -0.23 -9.37 19.71
CA LYS A 238 -1.10 -9.01 18.57
C LYS A 238 -0.38 -8.05 17.62
N VAL A 239 -0.83 -7.98 16.36
CA VAL A 239 -0.33 -7.02 15.37
C VAL A 239 -0.34 -5.60 15.93
N GLY A 240 0.82 -4.94 15.94
CA GLY A 240 1.02 -3.60 16.51
C GLY A 240 1.41 -3.56 17.99
N GLU A 241 1.25 -4.66 18.73
CA GLU A 241 1.75 -4.79 20.11
C GLU A 241 3.24 -5.16 20.14
N ARG A 242 3.93 -4.73 21.20
CA ARG A 242 5.29 -5.15 21.55
C ARG A 242 5.31 -5.58 23.01
N ALA A 243 6.07 -6.62 23.34
CA ALA A 243 6.21 -7.10 24.71
C ALA A 243 7.63 -7.59 24.99
N LEU A 244 8.04 -7.57 26.26
CA LEU A 244 9.31 -8.11 26.73
C LEU A 244 9.10 -9.53 27.29
N ILE A 245 9.96 -10.45 26.85
CA ILE A 245 10.09 -11.80 27.38
C ILE A 245 11.32 -11.85 28.28
N GLU A 246 11.08 -11.85 29.59
CA GLU A 246 12.13 -11.96 30.60
C GLU A 246 12.83 -13.32 30.57
N ARG A 247 14.10 -13.37 30.97
CA ARG A 247 14.91 -14.61 30.92
C ARG A 247 14.23 -15.79 31.62
N SER A 248 13.67 -15.56 32.81
CA SER A 248 13.01 -16.61 33.59
C SER A 248 11.82 -17.22 32.85
N LEU A 249 11.01 -16.39 32.17
CA LEU A 249 9.87 -16.85 31.37
C LEU A 249 10.33 -17.55 30.08
N LEU A 250 11.38 -17.03 29.43
CA LEU A 250 11.99 -17.71 28.29
C LEU A 250 12.45 -19.12 28.69
N VAL A 251 13.15 -19.26 29.82
CA VAL A 251 13.67 -20.55 30.29
C VAL A 251 12.55 -21.48 30.77
N SER A 252 11.52 -20.99 31.47
CA SER A 252 10.41 -21.85 31.93
C SER A 252 9.58 -22.41 30.78
N GLU A 253 9.27 -21.59 29.76
CA GLU A 253 8.45 -22.06 28.65
C GLU A 253 9.27 -22.79 27.58
N MET A 254 10.44 -22.26 27.18
CA MET A 254 11.26 -22.89 26.14
C MET A 254 11.94 -24.16 26.65
N VAL A 255 12.75 -24.05 27.71
CA VAL A 255 13.52 -25.18 28.24
C VAL A 255 12.66 -26.07 29.14
N GLY A 256 11.70 -25.53 29.89
CA GLY A 256 10.80 -26.33 30.73
C GLY A 256 9.80 -27.19 29.95
N GLN A 257 9.37 -26.76 28.75
CA GLN A 257 8.44 -27.52 27.90
C GLN A 257 9.11 -28.27 26.74
N LEU A 258 10.38 -27.98 26.41
CA LEU A 258 11.08 -28.43 25.20
C LEU A 258 10.43 -27.90 23.91
N ASP A 259 10.08 -26.62 23.89
CA ASP A 259 9.35 -25.96 22.79
C ASP A 259 10.03 -24.68 22.31
N ASN A 260 10.36 -24.60 21.02
CA ASN A 260 10.91 -23.37 20.43
C ASN A 260 9.79 -22.45 19.92
N PHE A 261 9.11 -21.78 20.85
CA PHE A 261 8.03 -20.84 20.55
C PHE A 261 8.50 -19.58 19.80
N VAL A 262 9.76 -19.15 19.98
CA VAL A 262 10.39 -18.07 19.19
C VAL A 262 10.57 -18.52 17.73
N GLY A 263 10.88 -19.79 17.54
CA GLY A 263 11.15 -20.41 16.26
C GLY A 263 12.59 -20.23 15.79
N GLU A 264 12.76 -20.36 14.50
CA GLU A 264 14.00 -20.49 13.76
C GLU A 264 14.58 -19.11 13.43
N LEU A 265 15.85 -19.03 13.03
CA LEU A 265 16.56 -17.74 12.91
C LEU A 265 15.95 -16.77 11.85
N SER A 266 15.21 -17.28 10.87
CA SER A 266 14.41 -16.48 9.93
C SER A 266 13.38 -15.56 10.60
N ASN A 267 13.04 -15.81 11.87
CA ASN A 267 12.01 -15.07 12.63
C ASN A 267 12.57 -13.94 13.50
N VAL A 268 13.90 -13.86 13.67
CA VAL A 268 14.55 -12.96 14.64
C VAL A 268 15.37 -11.85 13.97
N LEU A 269 15.80 -10.87 14.75
CA LEU A 269 16.80 -9.85 14.39
C LEU A 269 17.70 -9.63 15.61
N ILE A 270 19.01 -9.58 15.39
CA ILE A 270 20.04 -9.56 16.45
C ILE A 270 20.81 -8.24 16.41
N ASP A 271 21.05 -7.61 17.56
CA ASP A 271 22.01 -6.51 17.67
C ASP A 271 23.45 -7.07 17.70
N ARG A 272 24.18 -6.92 16.60
CA ARG A 272 25.53 -7.44 16.41
C ARG A 272 26.56 -6.76 17.31
N GLU A 273 26.28 -5.55 17.82
CA GLU A 273 27.14 -4.92 18.84
C GLU A 273 27.02 -5.60 20.22
N ARG A 274 26.03 -6.50 20.39
CA ARG A 274 25.70 -7.19 21.64
C ARG A 274 25.70 -8.73 21.51
N ALA A 275 26.27 -9.25 20.42
CA ALA A 275 26.30 -10.67 20.10
C ALA A 275 27.63 -11.04 19.42
N THR A 276 28.08 -12.27 19.59
CA THR A 276 29.19 -12.87 18.84
C THR A 276 28.72 -14.13 18.10
N SER A 277 29.50 -14.61 17.12
CA SER A 277 29.21 -15.89 16.47
C SER A 277 29.33 -17.09 17.42
N ALA A 278 30.06 -16.96 18.53
CA ALA A 278 30.08 -17.97 19.58
C ALA A 278 28.70 -18.10 20.26
N ASP A 279 27.97 -16.99 20.42
CA ASP A 279 26.61 -16.95 20.99
C ASP A 279 25.57 -17.56 20.05
N LEU A 280 25.82 -17.55 18.74
CA LEU A 280 24.94 -18.18 17.74
C LEU A 280 25.06 -19.71 17.71
N PHE A 281 26.29 -20.22 17.75
CA PHE A 281 26.57 -21.62 17.39
C PHE A 281 27.09 -22.48 18.56
N SER A 282 27.00 -21.97 19.79
CA SER A 282 27.49 -22.66 20.99
C SER A 282 26.65 -22.33 22.21
N TYR A 283 26.54 -23.24 23.17
CA TYR A 283 25.97 -22.98 24.49
C TYR A 283 27.02 -23.22 25.57
N ARG A 284 27.31 -22.23 26.41
CA ARG A 284 28.36 -22.29 27.46
C ARG A 284 29.73 -22.77 26.92
N SER A 285 30.14 -22.22 25.77
CA SER A 285 31.35 -22.61 25.00
C SER A 285 31.35 -24.03 24.41
N LEU A 286 30.21 -24.73 24.40
CA LEU A 286 30.07 -26.04 23.77
C LEU A 286 29.42 -25.89 22.38
N PRO A 287 30.04 -26.37 21.29
CA PRO A 287 29.41 -26.34 19.98
C PRO A 287 28.22 -27.29 19.92
N LEU A 288 27.19 -26.88 19.16
CA LEU A 288 25.94 -27.61 18.95
C LEU A 288 25.82 -28.11 17.52
N ASP A 289 25.03 -29.17 17.34
CA ASP A 289 24.77 -29.88 16.09
C ASP A 289 23.32 -29.73 15.61
N TYR A 290 22.40 -29.19 16.43
CA TYR A 290 20.98 -29.01 16.06
C TYR A 290 20.37 -27.68 16.55
N LEU A 291 20.30 -27.43 17.86
CA LEU A 291 19.51 -26.35 18.48
C LEU A 291 20.31 -25.03 18.66
N ALA A 292 20.99 -24.59 17.59
CA ALA A 292 21.75 -23.34 17.57
C ALA A 292 20.85 -22.09 17.74
N ASP A 293 19.61 -22.15 17.25
CA ASP A 293 18.59 -21.13 17.41
C ASP A 293 18.19 -20.94 18.89
N VAL A 294 17.80 -22.02 19.57
CA VAL A 294 17.47 -22.01 21.01
C VAL A 294 18.67 -21.50 21.83
N ALA A 295 19.88 -21.94 21.50
CA ALA A 295 21.09 -21.45 22.17
C ALA A 295 21.33 -19.96 21.96
N THR A 296 21.11 -19.44 20.74
CA THR A 296 21.15 -18.00 20.45
C THR A 296 20.25 -17.23 21.42
N TYR A 297 19.02 -17.71 21.64
CA TYR A 297 18.05 -17.04 22.52
C TYR A 297 18.47 -17.15 23.99
N LEU A 298 18.93 -18.32 24.44
CA LEU A 298 19.44 -18.54 25.80
C LEU A 298 20.75 -17.80 26.10
N ASN A 299 21.55 -17.47 25.09
CA ASN A 299 22.76 -16.65 25.25
C ASN A 299 22.40 -15.16 25.29
N LEU A 300 21.69 -14.64 24.28
CA LEU A 300 21.37 -13.21 24.20
C LEU A 300 20.42 -12.74 25.33
N ALA A 301 19.55 -13.63 25.83
CA ALA A 301 18.76 -13.37 27.04
C ALA A 301 19.59 -13.35 28.34
N GLN A 302 20.93 -13.40 28.31
CA GLN A 302 21.81 -13.09 29.45
C GLN A 302 22.14 -11.58 29.50
N HIS A 303 21.89 -10.84 28.42
CA HIS A 303 22.24 -9.43 28.28
C HIS A 303 21.03 -8.48 28.45
N GLY A 304 19.81 -9.02 28.49
CA GLY A 304 18.54 -8.32 28.67
C GLY A 304 17.35 -9.22 28.31
N PRO A 305 16.11 -8.76 28.46
CA PRO A 305 14.93 -9.45 27.95
C PRO A 305 14.93 -9.51 26.42
N LEU A 306 14.20 -10.45 25.82
CA LEU A 306 13.94 -10.47 24.37
C LEU A 306 12.69 -9.64 24.08
N VAL A 307 12.63 -8.93 22.94
CA VAL A 307 11.41 -8.19 22.54
C VAL A 307 10.65 -8.94 21.45
N VAL A 308 9.35 -9.17 21.66
CA VAL A 308 8.46 -9.69 20.61
C VAL A 308 7.71 -8.55 19.92
N ALA A 309 7.72 -8.54 18.59
CA ALA A 309 6.86 -7.72 17.73
C ALA A 309 5.69 -8.58 17.24
N GLY A 310 4.45 -8.15 17.52
CA GLY A 310 3.28 -8.99 17.29
C GLY A 310 2.84 -9.11 15.83
N GLY A 311 2.21 -10.24 15.51
CA GLY A 311 1.84 -10.63 14.14
C GLY A 311 2.79 -11.64 13.50
N TYR A 312 2.38 -12.18 12.34
CA TYR A 312 3.18 -13.09 11.53
C TYR A 312 3.94 -12.31 10.46
N TRP A 313 5.27 -12.33 10.50
CA TRP A 313 6.09 -11.55 9.56
C TRP A 313 7.17 -12.37 8.84
N SER A 314 7.09 -13.70 8.91
CA SER A 314 7.82 -14.67 8.10
C SER A 314 6.92 -15.81 7.65
N MET A 315 7.27 -16.42 6.51
CA MET A 315 6.79 -17.72 6.04
C MET A 315 7.94 -18.71 6.14
N LEU A 316 7.71 -19.80 6.86
CA LEU A 316 8.64 -20.92 6.95
C LEU A 316 8.20 -22.06 6.04
N ARG A 317 9.11 -22.64 5.25
CA ARG A 317 8.71 -23.76 4.39
C ARG A 317 8.58 -25.08 5.15
N GLN A 318 7.71 -25.94 4.66
CA GLN A 318 7.61 -27.35 5.02
C GLN A 318 7.49 -28.18 3.74
N HIS A 319 8.64 -28.57 3.18
CA HIS A 319 8.70 -29.52 2.06
C HIS A 319 9.00 -30.95 2.57
N PRO A 320 8.80 -32.02 1.77
CA PRO A 320 8.84 -33.42 2.27
C PRO A 320 10.12 -33.84 3.02
N GLU A 321 11.28 -33.27 2.68
CA GLU A 321 12.56 -33.56 3.36
C GLU A 321 12.69 -32.88 4.74
N GLN A 322 11.90 -31.83 4.98
CA GLN A 322 11.77 -31.17 6.29
C GLN A 322 10.63 -31.76 7.13
N ALA A 323 9.57 -32.25 6.46
CA ALA A 323 8.31 -32.66 7.09
C ALA A 323 8.43 -33.83 8.09
N ASN A 324 9.51 -34.61 8.02
CA ASN A 324 9.86 -35.60 9.05
C ASN A 324 11.23 -35.29 9.69
N PRO A 325 11.28 -34.56 10.82
CA PRO A 325 12.53 -34.30 11.55
C PRO A 325 13.29 -35.57 11.96
N GLN A 326 12.61 -36.72 12.10
CA GLN A 326 13.19 -37.98 12.57
C GLN A 326 14.05 -38.68 11.50
N SER A 327 13.89 -38.34 10.21
CA SER A 327 14.75 -38.89 9.14
C SER A 327 16.12 -38.19 9.06
N LYS A 328 16.26 -36.99 9.65
CA LYS A 328 17.52 -36.24 9.59
C LYS A 328 18.61 -36.94 10.41
N PRO A 329 19.85 -37.10 9.89
CA PRO A 329 20.91 -37.82 10.60
C PRO A 329 21.31 -37.17 11.93
N THR A 330 20.99 -35.90 12.14
CA THR A 330 21.22 -35.13 13.37
C THR A 330 20.07 -35.18 14.40
N PHE A 331 18.96 -35.89 14.14
CA PHE A 331 17.74 -35.82 14.99
C PHE A 331 17.97 -36.05 16.49
N SER A 332 18.79 -37.03 16.88
CA SER A 332 19.11 -37.29 18.30
C SER A 332 19.83 -36.14 18.99
N ALA A 333 20.53 -35.27 18.25
CA ALA A 333 21.17 -34.09 18.82
C ALA A 333 20.16 -33.07 19.35
N GLY A 334 19.06 -32.85 18.62
CA GLY A 334 17.96 -32.04 19.13
C GLY A 334 17.39 -32.57 20.46
N LEU A 335 17.44 -33.88 20.71
CA LEU A 335 16.98 -34.46 21.97
C LEU A 335 17.99 -34.27 23.11
N TYR A 336 19.30 -34.46 22.87
CA TYR A 336 20.31 -34.33 23.94
C TYR A 336 20.77 -32.89 24.20
N GLU A 337 20.57 -31.96 23.26
CA GLU A 337 20.85 -30.54 23.45
C GLU A 337 19.79 -29.86 24.34
N TRP A 338 18.53 -30.32 24.29
CA TRP A 338 17.52 -29.96 25.30
C TRP A 338 17.95 -30.36 26.72
N GLU A 339 18.56 -31.54 26.91
CA GLU A 339 19.10 -31.93 28.23
C GLU A 339 20.28 -31.04 28.64
N LEU A 340 21.15 -30.67 27.70
CA LEU A 340 22.26 -29.76 27.93
C LEU A 340 21.80 -28.38 28.42
N PHE A 341 20.76 -27.81 27.79
CA PHE A 341 20.15 -26.55 28.22
C PHE A 341 19.51 -26.68 29.60
N ALA A 342 18.74 -27.76 29.85
CA ALA A 342 18.08 -27.97 31.14
C ALA A 342 19.09 -28.09 32.30
N ARG A 343 20.18 -28.83 32.09
CA ARG A 343 21.30 -28.91 33.06
C ARG A 343 21.99 -27.57 33.27
N GLY A 344 22.20 -26.80 32.19
CA GLY A 344 22.88 -25.51 32.25
C GLY A 344 22.07 -24.41 32.93
N GLU A 345 20.77 -24.29 32.63
CA GLU A 345 19.89 -23.30 33.25
C GLU A 345 19.46 -23.68 34.67
N ALA A 346 19.40 -24.98 35.01
CA ALA A 346 19.29 -25.42 36.40
C ALA A 346 20.56 -25.12 37.20
N ALA A 347 21.75 -25.31 36.61
CA ALA A 347 23.02 -24.93 37.24
C ALA A 347 23.17 -23.41 37.42
N ALA A 348 22.53 -22.61 36.56
CA ALA A 348 22.40 -21.16 36.74
C ALA A 348 21.38 -20.74 37.82
N GLY A 349 20.53 -21.66 38.28
CA GLY A 349 19.40 -21.36 39.16
C GLY A 349 18.24 -20.61 38.48
N VAL A 350 18.15 -20.66 37.15
CA VAL A 350 17.08 -20.00 36.36
C VAL A 350 15.94 -20.98 36.07
N LEU A 351 16.25 -22.25 35.79
CA LEU A 351 15.26 -23.32 35.66
C LEU A 351 15.01 -23.95 37.04
N ASP A 352 13.76 -23.92 37.50
CA ASP A 352 13.38 -24.45 38.81
C ASP A 352 13.26 -25.98 38.83
N ALA A 353 13.20 -26.57 40.04
CA ALA A 353 13.18 -28.02 40.23
C ALA A 353 11.90 -28.72 39.74
N GLN A 354 10.74 -28.05 39.70
CA GLN A 354 9.49 -28.59 39.16
C GLN A 354 9.53 -28.60 37.62
N SER A 355 10.00 -27.52 37.01
CA SER A 355 10.23 -27.46 35.56
C SER A 355 11.29 -28.47 35.11
N LEU A 356 12.38 -28.60 35.85
CA LEU A 356 13.43 -29.60 35.63
C LEU A 356 12.90 -31.05 35.71
N ALA A 357 11.98 -31.34 36.63
CA ALA A 357 11.31 -32.63 36.71
C ALA A 357 10.35 -32.89 35.53
N THR A 358 9.66 -31.86 35.05
CA THR A 358 8.88 -31.94 33.79
C THR A 358 9.79 -32.27 32.61
N VAL A 359 10.95 -31.61 32.48
CA VAL A 359 11.93 -31.89 31.43
C VAL A 359 12.46 -33.32 31.50
N ALA A 360 12.87 -33.79 32.69
CA ALA A 360 13.31 -35.18 32.88
C ALA A 360 12.24 -36.19 32.41
N ASN A 361 10.97 -35.92 32.69
CA ASN A 361 9.86 -36.77 32.27
C ASN A 361 9.57 -36.72 30.75
N ARG A 362 9.74 -35.55 30.11
CA ARG A 362 9.66 -35.39 28.65
C ARG A 362 10.83 -36.12 27.96
N LEU A 363 12.07 -35.84 28.35
CA LEU A 363 13.28 -36.47 27.82
C LEU A 363 13.26 -38.00 27.98
N ARG A 364 12.85 -38.51 29.15
CA ARG A 364 12.77 -39.97 29.39
C ARG A 364 11.83 -40.66 28.41
N ARG A 365 10.74 -39.97 27.99
CA ARG A 365 9.84 -40.47 26.93
C ARG A 365 10.52 -40.45 25.56
N HIS A 366 11.07 -39.32 25.14
CA HIS A 366 11.71 -39.20 23.82
C HIS A 366 12.89 -40.16 23.64
N TYR A 367 13.80 -40.24 24.63
CA TYR A 367 14.89 -41.20 24.59
C TYR A 367 14.37 -42.64 24.57
N ALA A 368 13.39 -43.02 25.41
CA ALA A 368 12.85 -44.38 25.41
C ALA A 368 12.17 -44.77 24.08
N THR A 369 11.54 -43.81 23.38
CA THR A 369 10.96 -44.03 22.05
C THR A 369 12.04 -44.30 20.99
N HIS A 370 13.13 -43.54 20.98
CA HIS A 370 14.12 -43.59 19.89
C HIS A 370 15.38 -44.42 20.18
N ALA A 371 15.62 -44.84 21.43
CA ALA A 371 16.78 -45.62 21.88
C ALA A 371 16.99 -46.98 21.19
N GLY A 372 15.96 -47.52 20.54
CA GLY A 372 16.09 -48.72 19.70
C GLY A 372 16.90 -48.45 18.43
N GLU A 373 16.58 -47.35 17.74
CA GLU A 373 17.10 -46.96 16.42
C GLU A 373 18.34 -46.04 16.52
N LEU A 374 18.44 -45.27 17.59
CA LEU A 374 19.50 -44.30 17.88
C LEU A 374 20.23 -44.72 19.18
N PRO A 375 21.25 -45.61 19.09
CA PRO A 375 21.89 -46.24 20.24
C PRO A 375 22.44 -45.26 21.27
N GLU A 376 22.89 -44.07 20.84
CA GLU A 376 23.42 -43.02 21.69
C GLU A 376 22.45 -42.59 22.81
N LEU A 377 21.14 -42.67 22.56
CA LEU A 377 20.13 -42.25 23.54
C LEU A 377 19.95 -43.26 24.69
N ARG A 378 20.46 -44.50 24.56
CA ARG A 378 20.39 -45.49 25.65
C ARG A 378 21.24 -45.11 26.86
N GLN A 379 22.42 -44.55 26.62
CA GLN A 379 23.37 -44.21 27.68
C GLN A 379 22.87 -42.99 28.47
N LEU A 380 22.41 -41.96 27.75
CA LEU A 380 21.73 -40.80 28.31
C LEU A 380 20.46 -41.21 29.09
N LEU A 381 19.59 -42.07 28.54
CA LEU A 381 18.40 -42.58 29.21
C LEU A 381 18.72 -43.32 30.52
N ALA A 382 19.79 -44.11 30.57
CA ALA A 382 20.20 -44.84 31.77
C ALA A 382 20.73 -43.93 32.89
N ASN A 383 21.23 -42.74 32.55
CA ASN A 383 21.78 -41.77 33.51
C ASN A 383 20.86 -40.56 33.75
N LEU A 384 19.74 -40.43 33.03
CA LEU A 384 18.86 -39.26 33.04
C LEU A 384 18.28 -38.90 34.42
N ASP A 385 18.10 -39.86 35.33
CA ASP A 385 17.61 -39.60 36.68
C ASP A 385 18.55 -38.66 37.49
N GLU A 386 19.83 -38.56 37.11
CA GLU A 386 20.78 -37.57 37.65
C GLU A 386 20.29 -36.12 37.48
N LEU A 387 19.53 -35.83 36.42
CA LEU A 387 18.96 -34.52 36.13
C LEU A 387 18.07 -34.00 37.27
N THR A 388 17.46 -34.92 38.04
CA THR A 388 16.60 -34.61 39.19
C THR A 388 17.18 -35.02 40.55
N ALA A 389 18.21 -35.87 40.57
CA ALA A 389 18.82 -36.37 41.81
C ALA A 389 20.08 -35.59 42.24
N GLY A 390 20.74 -34.86 41.34
CA GLY A 390 21.92 -34.05 41.63
C GLY A 390 21.61 -32.68 42.25
N ALA A 391 22.60 -32.08 42.92
CA ALA A 391 22.53 -30.67 43.30
C ALA A 391 22.58 -29.79 42.03
N PRO A 392 21.65 -28.82 41.84
CA PRO A 392 21.48 -28.10 40.57
C PRO A 392 22.78 -27.53 39.99
N GLN A 393 23.62 -26.92 40.82
CA GLN A 393 24.89 -26.27 40.43
C GLN A 393 25.91 -27.25 39.83
N ALA A 394 25.76 -28.56 40.06
CA ALA A 394 26.66 -29.61 39.56
C ALA A 394 26.08 -30.37 38.36
N LEU A 395 24.87 -30.07 37.88
CA LEU A 395 24.20 -30.84 36.83
C LEU A 395 24.83 -30.70 35.45
N PHE A 396 25.39 -29.52 35.15
CA PHE A 396 26.02 -29.21 33.86
C PHE A 396 27.45 -29.78 33.73
N ASP A 397 28.25 -29.65 34.79
CA ASP A 397 29.63 -30.15 34.84
C ASP A 397 29.74 -31.60 35.34
N ASN A 398 28.62 -32.32 35.41
CA ASN A 398 28.58 -33.74 35.76
C ASN A 398 29.43 -34.56 34.78
N ALA A 399 30.54 -35.12 35.25
CA ALA A 399 31.53 -35.77 34.39
C ALA A 399 31.01 -36.98 33.61
N ARG A 400 29.96 -37.67 34.10
CA ARG A 400 29.32 -38.79 33.40
C ARG A 400 28.47 -38.28 32.24
N PHE A 401 27.55 -37.35 32.50
CA PHE A 401 26.78 -36.71 31.43
C PHE A 401 27.68 -36.05 30.38
N ARG A 402 28.80 -35.43 30.79
CA ARG A 402 29.78 -34.83 29.87
C ARG A 402 30.51 -35.85 28.99
N ALA A 403 30.67 -37.10 29.44
CA ALA A 403 31.15 -38.20 28.61
C ALA A 403 30.04 -38.73 27.69
N ASP A 404 28.87 -39.05 28.24
CA ASP A 404 27.71 -39.57 27.50
C ASP A 404 27.32 -38.65 26.32
N TRP A 405 27.33 -37.33 26.54
CA TRP A 405 27.06 -36.32 25.53
C TRP A 405 28.16 -36.27 24.43
N ALA A 406 29.43 -36.48 24.79
CA ALA A 406 30.52 -36.52 23.83
C ALA A 406 30.49 -37.81 22.96
N ASP A 407 30.14 -38.95 23.56
CA ASP A 407 29.91 -40.21 22.85
C ASP A 407 28.69 -40.12 21.92
N ALA A 408 27.62 -39.45 22.36
CA ALA A 408 26.43 -39.20 21.56
C ALA A 408 26.71 -38.30 20.34
N ARG A 409 27.42 -37.18 20.53
CA ARG A 409 27.87 -36.30 19.42
C ARG A 409 28.80 -37.02 18.44
N SER A 410 29.70 -37.86 18.94
CA SER A 410 30.57 -38.69 18.10
C SER A 410 29.76 -39.68 17.25
N SER A 411 28.67 -40.23 17.80
CA SER A 411 27.74 -41.12 17.11
C SER A 411 26.92 -40.40 16.02
N VAL A 412 26.45 -39.18 16.31
CA VAL A 412 25.77 -38.31 15.32
C VAL A 412 26.72 -37.94 14.19
N ALA A 413 27.91 -37.44 14.49
CA ALA A 413 28.91 -37.07 13.47
C ALA A 413 29.27 -38.24 12.55
N ALA A 414 29.45 -39.44 13.11
CA ALA A 414 29.70 -40.65 12.32
C ALA A 414 28.50 -41.05 11.44
N ARG A 415 27.26 -40.75 11.83
CA ARG A 415 26.06 -41.00 11.01
C ARG A 415 25.90 -39.96 9.89
N VAL A 416 26.16 -38.68 10.17
CA VAL A 416 26.19 -37.61 9.15
C VAL A 416 27.25 -37.92 8.08
N ALA A 417 28.45 -38.33 8.49
CA ALA A 417 29.53 -38.69 7.56
C ALA A 417 29.17 -39.88 6.65
N ARG A 418 28.49 -40.92 7.17
CA ARG A 418 27.98 -42.03 6.34
C ARG A 418 26.91 -41.55 5.35
N HIS A 419 25.94 -40.77 5.82
CA HIS A 419 24.86 -40.28 4.96
C HIS A 419 25.37 -39.45 3.77
N ALA A 420 26.40 -38.62 3.99
CA ALA A 420 27.08 -37.90 2.91
C ALA A 420 27.81 -38.84 1.91
N GLN A 421 28.42 -39.92 2.41
CA GLN A 421 29.05 -40.95 1.56
C GLN A 421 28.01 -41.70 0.72
N ASP A 422 26.90 -42.14 1.33
CA ASP A 422 25.82 -42.86 0.66
C ASP A 422 25.16 -41.99 -0.44
N ALA A 423 24.95 -40.70 -0.17
CA ALA A 423 24.49 -39.72 -1.15
C ALA A 423 25.49 -39.53 -2.33
N SER A 424 26.79 -39.46 -2.04
CA SER A 424 27.81 -39.34 -3.09
C SER A 424 27.92 -40.59 -3.98
N GLN A 425 27.73 -41.79 -3.41
CA GLN A 425 27.77 -43.05 -4.16
C GLN A 425 26.55 -43.20 -5.07
N SER A 426 25.34 -43.00 -4.55
CA SER A 426 24.10 -43.06 -5.33
C SER A 426 24.06 -42.02 -6.46
N ALA A 427 24.59 -40.81 -6.25
CA ALA A 427 24.79 -39.82 -7.31
C ALA A 427 25.76 -40.34 -8.40
N SER A 428 26.85 -41.02 -8.01
CA SER A 428 27.81 -41.57 -8.97
C SER A 428 27.24 -42.73 -9.81
N GLU A 429 26.42 -43.60 -9.21
CA GLU A 429 25.77 -44.71 -9.92
C GLU A 429 24.73 -44.19 -10.94
N ALA A 430 24.00 -43.12 -10.61
CA ALA A 430 23.06 -42.47 -11.53
C ALA A 430 23.74 -41.86 -12.76
N VAL A 431 24.98 -41.37 -12.62
CA VAL A 431 25.80 -40.88 -13.74
C VAL A 431 26.30 -42.04 -14.62
N TYR A 432 26.74 -43.15 -14.02
CA TYR A 432 27.17 -44.33 -14.79
C TYR A 432 26.02 -45.04 -15.52
N ALA A 433 24.77 -44.90 -15.07
CA ALA A 433 23.59 -45.42 -15.76
C ALA A 433 23.29 -44.73 -17.11
N ASN A 434 23.83 -43.52 -17.37
CA ASN A 434 23.54 -42.71 -18.55
C ASN A 434 24.78 -42.44 -19.44
N ALA A 435 25.75 -43.34 -19.45
CA ALA A 435 26.88 -43.27 -20.38
C ALA A 435 26.42 -43.53 -21.85
N PRO A 436 26.76 -42.67 -22.84
CA PRO A 436 26.34 -42.87 -24.22
C PRO A 436 26.94 -44.13 -24.86
N VAL A 437 26.09 -44.94 -25.50
CA VAL A 437 26.54 -46.10 -26.30
C VAL A 437 27.21 -45.60 -27.58
N ALA A 438 28.49 -45.95 -27.76
CA ALA A 438 29.23 -45.63 -28.98
C ALA A 438 28.76 -46.49 -30.17
N VAL A 439 28.50 -45.84 -31.31
CA VAL A 439 28.19 -46.50 -32.59
C VAL A 439 29.05 -45.89 -33.70
N SER A 440 29.60 -46.76 -34.55
CA SER A 440 30.48 -46.40 -35.67
C SER A 440 29.78 -45.65 -36.80
N PRO A 441 30.52 -44.96 -37.70
CA PRO A 441 29.96 -44.39 -38.92
C PRO A 441 29.44 -45.47 -39.90
N ASP A 442 28.51 -45.02 -40.76
CA ASP A 442 27.82 -45.68 -41.88
C ASP A 442 26.45 -46.35 -41.58
N GLY A 443 25.35 -45.73 -42.03
CA GLY A 443 23.99 -46.30 -41.85
C GLY A 443 22.79 -45.37 -42.14
N ILE A 444 22.55 -45.06 -43.41
CA ILE A 444 21.32 -44.44 -43.98
C ILE A 444 20.06 -45.24 -43.50
N VAL A 445 18.88 -44.68 -43.14
CA VAL A 445 17.85 -44.05 -44.00
C VAL A 445 16.85 -43.16 -43.21
N ALA A 446 16.40 -42.09 -43.89
CA ALA A 446 15.48 -41.01 -43.52
C ALA A 446 14.12 -41.30 -42.85
N SER A 447 13.59 -40.28 -42.16
CA SER A 447 12.27 -39.70 -42.54
C SER A 447 12.08 -38.22 -42.13
N HIS A 448 11.67 -37.44 -43.13
CA HIS A 448 11.22 -36.05 -43.21
C HIS A 448 10.80 -35.24 -41.96
N VAL A 449 11.47 -34.09 -41.78
CA VAL A 449 10.83 -32.76 -41.57
C VAL A 449 11.44 -31.81 -42.63
N GLN A 450 10.70 -30.78 -43.08
CA GLN A 450 11.11 -29.95 -44.22
C GLN A 450 10.97 -28.45 -43.90
N GLU A 451 12.04 -27.69 -44.11
CA GLU A 451 12.09 -26.23 -43.89
C GLU A 451 11.47 -25.45 -45.07
N PRO A 452 10.86 -24.27 -44.83
CA PRO A 452 10.46 -23.35 -45.89
C PRO A 452 11.55 -22.30 -46.19
N THR A 453 12.10 -22.31 -47.40
CA THR A 453 12.90 -21.20 -47.94
C THR A 453 12.12 -20.45 -49.03
N ALA A 454 12.36 -19.14 -49.16
CA ALA A 454 11.51 -18.22 -49.92
C ALA A 454 11.84 -18.14 -51.42
N GLN A 455 10.84 -17.86 -52.26
CA GLN A 455 10.97 -17.36 -53.65
C GLN A 455 9.75 -16.49 -54.06
N PRO A 456 9.74 -15.80 -55.24
CA PRO A 456 9.46 -14.36 -55.26
C PRO A 456 8.09 -13.89 -55.80
N SER A 457 7.95 -12.56 -55.83
CA SER A 457 6.77 -11.74 -56.14
C SER A 457 6.14 -11.88 -57.53
N VAL A 458 4.81 -11.69 -57.58
CA VAL A 458 4.06 -11.21 -58.76
C VAL A 458 3.13 -10.06 -58.33
N ALA A 459 3.04 -9.03 -59.16
CA ALA A 459 2.16 -7.86 -59.03
C ALA A 459 0.93 -8.03 -59.95
N SER A 460 -0.22 -7.39 -59.78
CA SER A 460 -0.73 -6.42 -58.78
C SER A 460 -2.25 -6.33 -58.97
N ASP A 461 -3.01 -5.97 -57.94
CA ASP A 461 -4.29 -5.28 -58.19
C ASP A 461 -4.59 -4.22 -57.12
N GLY A 462 -5.39 -3.22 -57.48
CA GLY A 462 -5.39 -1.91 -56.82
C GLY A 462 -6.31 -1.78 -55.61
N THR A 463 -5.74 -1.75 -54.40
CA THR A 463 -6.33 -1.08 -53.24
C THR A 463 -5.42 0.05 -52.76
N ALA A 464 -6.01 1.18 -52.35
CA ALA A 464 -5.24 2.34 -51.93
C ALA A 464 -4.60 2.08 -50.57
N VAL A 465 -3.27 2.02 -50.53
CA VAL A 465 -2.52 2.09 -49.27
C VAL A 465 -2.82 3.44 -48.61
N PRO A 466 -3.35 3.50 -47.38
CA PRO A 466 -3.55 4.76 -46.69
C PRO A 466 -2.19 5.45 -46.52
N VAL A 467 -2.12 6.73 -46.86
CA VAL A 467 -0.90 7.52 -46.68
C VAL A 467 -0.64 7.61 -45.18
N GLN A 468 0.40 6.91 -44.71
CA GLN A 468 0.74 6.84 -43.31
C GLN A 468 1.21 8.22 -42.83
N GLU A 469 0.39 8.90 -42.03
CA GLU A 469 0.62 10.29 -41.68
C GLU A 469 1.91 10.44 -40.85
N ALA A 470 2.70 11.45 -41.21
CA ALA A 470 4.05 11.63 -40.68
C ALA A 470 3.99 12.06 -39.21
N LYS A 471 4.24 11.13 -38.30
CA LYS A 471 4.27 11.37 -36.86
C LYS A 471 5.39 12.35 -36.51
N VAL A 472 5.11 13.35 -35.68
CA VAL A 472 6.08 14.40 -35.30
C VAL A 472 6.12 14.53 -33.79
N CYS A 473 7.31 14.45 -33.22
CA CYS A 473 7.51 14.74 -31.82
C CYS A 473 7.38 16.24 -31.56
N VAL A 474 6.26 16.63 -30.94
CA VAL A 474 5.95 18.02 -30.59
C VAL A 474 6.98 18.66 -29.67
N ILE A 475 7.82 17.88 -28.98
CA ILE A 475 8.89 18.33 -28.06
C ILE A 475 10.22 18.64 -28.76
N CYS A 476 10.69 17.79 -29.67
CA CYS A 476 11.97 17.97 -30.37
C CYS A 476 11.84 18.44 -31.83
N GLU A 477 10.61 18.59 -32.32
CA GLU A 477 10.26 19.07 -33.67
C GLU A 477 10.78 18.17 -34.80
N GLN A 478 11.08 16.90 -34.49
CA GLN A 478 11.53 15.89 -35.47
C GLN A 478 10.42 14.92 -35.83
N GLY A 479 10.39 14.52 -37.11
CA GLY A 479 9.61 13.37 -37.56
C GLY A 479 10.12 12.07 -36.94
N VAL A 480 9.19 11.16 -36.66
CA VAL A 480 9.47 9.83 -36.10
C VAL A 480 8.72 8.75 -36.86
N ASP A 481 9.38 7.62 -37.05
CA ASP A 481 8.84 6.46 -37.77
C ASP A 481 7.78 5.72 -36.92
N GLY A 482 7.84 5.90 -35.60
CA GLY A 482 6.89 5.40 -34.62
C GLY A 482 7.20 5.90 -33.20
N TRP A 483 6.33 5.58 -32.26
CA TRP A 483 6.57 5.75 -30.82
C TRP A 483 7.10 4.43 -30.25
N VAL A 484 8.05 4.49 -29.32
CA VAL A 484 8.58 3.29 -28.66
C VAL A 484 7.97 3.15 -27.26
N PRO A 485 7.67 1.93 -26.77
CA PRO A 485 7.31 1.72 -25.36
C PRO A 485 8.40 2.26 -24.44
N ASP A 486 8.05 2.70 -23.23
CA ASP A 486 9.02 3.18 -22.25
C ASP A 486 9.76 2.06 -21.47
N GLY A 487 9.40 0.80 -21.74
CA GLY A 487 10.00 -0.39 -21.14
C GLY A 487 9.43 -0.75 -19.77
N ARG A 488 8.47 0.02 -19.24
CA ARG A 488 7.76 -0.33 -18.01
C ARG A 488 6.66 -1.34 -18.31
N ALA A 489 6.42 -2.27 -17.40
CA ALA A 489 5.18 -3.04 -17.42
C ALA A 489 4.00 -2.09 -17.17
N PRO A 490 2.81 -2.35 -17.76
CA PRO A 490 1.59 -1.67 -17.35
C PRO A 490 1.37 -1.79 -15.83
N SER A 491 0.79 -0.76 -15.22
CA SER A 491 0.37 -0.81 -13.81
C SER A 491 -0.49 -2.06 -13.58
N ALA A 492 -0.10 -2.91 -12.62
CA ALA A 492 -0.70 -4.24 -12.42
C ALA A 492 -1.60 -4.30 -11.17
N GLY A 493 -2.69 -5.06 -11.25
CA GLY A 493 -3.72 -5.08 -10.20
C GLY A 493 -4.48 -3.76 -10.09
N LEU A 494 -5.05 -3.49 -8.91
CA LEU A 494 -6.00 -2.42 -8.64
C LEU A 494 -5.70 -1.07 -9.31
N VAL A 495 -4.45 -0.59 -9.27
CA VAL A 495 -4.07 0.71 -9.87
C VAL A 495 -4.26 0.72 -11.39
N GLY A 496 -3.92 -0.37 -12.09
CA GLY A 496 -4.16 -0.52 -13.53
C GLY A 496 -5.62 -0.77 -13.90
N GLU A 497 -6.43 -1.24 -12.94
CA GLU A 497 -7.86 -1.49 -13.12
C GLU A 497 -8.73 -0.23 -12.90
N ILE A 498 -8.24 0.77 -12.13
CA ILE A 498 -8.99 2.00 -11.81
C ILE A 498 -8.42 3.29 -12.42
N ALA A 499 -7.13 3.34 -12.76
CA ALA A 499 -6.51 4.51 -13.36
C ALA A 499 -6.63 4.46 -14.89
N ALA A 500 -7.38 5.40 -15.47
CA ALA A 500 -7.52 5.52 -16.93
C ALA A 500 -6.25 6.05 -17.65
N LEU A 501 -5.19 6.35 -16.88
CA LEU A 501 -3.98 7.04 -17.34
C LEU A 501 -2.77 6.10 -17.30
N ASP A 502 -2.76 5.08 -18.16
CA ASP A 502 -1.52 4.32 -18.44
C ASP A 502 -1.48 3.50 -19.74
N SER A 503 -2.54 3.54 -20.56
CA SER A 503 -2.76 2.57 -21.65
C SER A 503 -1.68 2.55 -22.74
N ALA A 504 -0.91 3.63 -22.90
CA ALA A 504 0.11 3.78 -23.93
C ALA A 504 1.32 4.65 -23.51
N ARG A 505 1.99 4.34 -22.38
CA ARG A 505 3.28 4.97 -22.03
C ARG A 505 4.29 4.81 -23.17
N THR A 506 4.66 5.92 -23.80
CA THR A 506 5.50 5.89 -25.01
C THR A 506 6.51 7.05 -25.08
N LEU A 507 7.74 6.72 -25.45
CA LEU A 507 8.83 7.68 -25.61
C LEU A 507 9.01 8.11 -27.06
N CYS A 508 9.53 9.32 -27.25
CA CYS A 508 10.06 9.73 -28.56
C CYS A 508 11.45 9.11 -28.81
N PRO A 509 11.66 8.31 -29.88
CA PRO A 509 12.94 7.68 -30.17
C PRO A 509 14.08 8.65 -30.56
N LYS A 510 13.81 9.96 -30.69
CA LYS A 510 14.82 11.00 -31.00
C LYS A 510 15.24 11.82 -29.78
N CYS A 511 14.45 11.86 -28.70
CA CYS A 511 14.72 12.74 -27.55
C CYS A 511 14.29 12.20 -26.17
N GLY A 512 13.65 11.03 -26.09
CA GLY A 512 13.33 10.36 -24.83
C GLY A 512 12.19 10.95 -24.00
N CYS A 513 11.52 12.02 -24.46
CA CYS A 513 10.36 12.60 -23.75
C CYS A 513 9.19 11.61 -23.67
N GLY A 514 8.44 11.62 -22.56
CA GLY A 514 7.24 10.81 -22.33
C GLY A 514 6.02 11.25 -23.14
N SER A 515 4.93 10.48 -23.06
CA SER A 515 3.62 10.83 -23.64
C SER A 515 3.03 12.06 -22.94
N SER A 516 3.00 12.08 -21.60
CA SER A 516 2.55 13.25 -20.83
C SER A 516 3.38 14.51 -21.09
N ASP A 517 4.72 14.42 -21.27
CA ASP A 517 5.54 15.58 -21.69
C ASP A 517 5.01 16.21 -22.99
N ARG A 518 4.69 15.37 -23.99
CA ARG A 518 4.16 15.81 -25.29
C ARG A 518 2.77 16.40 -25.13
N HIS A 519 1.94 15.78 -24.30
CA HIS A 519 0.55 16.16 -24.08
C HIS A 519 0.41 17.49 -23.33
N LEU A 520 1.12 17.63 -22.21
CA LEU A 520 1.25 18.86 -21.45
C LEU A 520 1.78 20.02 -22.31
N TRP A 521 2.78 19.78 -23.16
CA TRP A 521 3.24 20.84 -24.08
C TRP A 521 2.17 21.21 -25.11
N LEU A 522 1.45 20.25 -25.68
CA LEU A 522 0.31 20.53 -26.57
C LEU A 522 -0.76 21.36 -25.87
N TYR A 523 -1.11 21.03 -24.63
CA TYR A 523 -2.05 21.78 -23.81
C TYR A 523 -1.57 23.22 -23.52
N ILE A 524 -0.30 23.40 -23.17
CA ILE A 524 0.30 24.75 -22.98
C ILE A 524 0.31 25.56 -24.29
N ALA A 525 0.50 24.90 -25.44
CA ALA A 525 0.54 25.56 -26.74
C ALA A 525 -0.84 25.97 -27.25
N VAL A 526 -1.85 25.09 -27.16
CA VAL A 526 -3.21 25.33 -27.69
C VAL A 526 -4.00 26.33 -26.86
N THR A 527 -3.76 26.40 -25.55
CA THR A 527 -4.40 27.37 -24.64
C THR A 527 -3.83 28.79 -24.77
N GLY A 528 -2.71 28.96 -25.47
CA GLY A 528 -2.05 30.26 -25.64
C GLY A 528 -1.43 30.84 -24.35
N LEU A 529 -1.40 30.10 -23.24
CA LEU A 529 -1.01 30.58 -21.91
C LEU A 529 0.43 31.15 -21.84
N LEU A 530 1.30 30.81 -22.80
CA LEU A 530 2.66 31.34 -22.90
C LEU A 530 2.88 32.28 -24.11
N GLU A 531 1.84 32.69 -24.86
CA GLU A 531 2.00 33.74 -25.89
C GLU A 531 2.49 35.06 -25.29
N ALA A 532 2.00 35.40 -24.10
CA ALA A 532 2.40 36.58 -23.34
C ALA A 532 3.66 36.37 -22.48
N ALA A 533 4.36 35.24 -22.60
CA ALA A 533 5.44 34.84 -21.69
C ALA A 533 6.44 35.97 -21.35
N PRO A 534 6.98 36.77 -22.29
CA PRO A 534 7.91 37.89 -22.01
C PRO A 534 7.41 38.97 -21.04
N ALA A 535 6.11 39.00 -20.70
CA ALA A 535 5.53 39.88 -19.67
C ALA A 535 5.19 39.13 -18.35
N MET A 536 5.22 37.80 -18.35
CA MET A 536 4.75 36.93 -17.26
C MET A 536 5.89 36.48 -16.34
N ARG A 537 5.59 36.38 -15.05
CA ARG A 537 6.35 35.60 -14.07
C ARG A 537 5.76 34.21 -14.00
N VAL A 538 6.58 33.20 -14.26
CA VAL A 538 6.17 31.80 -14.29
C VAL A 538 6.92 31.02 -13.22
N LEU A 539 6.18 30.32 -12.36
CA LEU A 539 6.71 29.33 -11.42
C LEU A 539 6.48 27.93 -11.98
N HIS A 540 7.49 27.07 -11.92
CA HIS A 540 7.39 25.67 -12.29
C HIS A 540 7.99 24.79 -11.19
N ILE A 541 7.15 23.95 -10.57
CA ILE A 541 7.53 23.03 -9.49
C ILE A 541 7.68 21.62 -10.08
N ALA A 542 8.78 20.94 -9.76
CA ALA A 542 9.18 19.64 -10.34
C ALA A 542 9.26 19.64 -11.88
N PRO A 543 10.03 20.57 -12.51
CA PRO A 543 9.94 20.88 -13.93
C PRO A 543 10.44 19.75 -14.86
N GLU A 544 9.66 19.39 -15.87
CA GLU A 544 10.08 18.42 -16.89
C GLU A 544 11.14 19.08 -17.80
N LYS A 545 12.38 18.57 -17.78
CA LYS A 545 13.56 19.22 -18.39
C LYS A 545 13.38 19.68 -19.84
N ALA A 546 12.60 18.94 -20.64
CA ALA A 546 12.32 19.28 -22.03
C ALA A 546 11.36 20.49 -22.18
N ILE A 547 10.37 20.59 -21.29
CA ILE A 547 9.42 21.71 -21.21
C ILE A 547 10.10 22.92 -20.59
N GLU A 548 10.88 22.72 -19.51
CA GLU A 548 11.72 23.74 -18.89
C GLU A 548 12.63 24.44 -19.91
N ALA A 549 13.33 23.65 -20.74
CA ALA A 549 14.20 24.15 -21.79
C ALA A 549 13.48 24.92 -22.90
N ARG A 550 12.15 24.79 -23.02
CA ARG A 550 11.32 25.55 -23.98
C ARG A 550 10.70 26.79 -23.36
N ILE A 551 10.18 26.73 -22.13
CA ILE A 551 9.72 27.91 -21.40
C ILE A 551 10.87 28.93 -21.26
N ARG A 552 12.10 28.47 -20.97
CA ARG A 552 13.30 29.34 -20.97
C ARG A 552 13.62 29.97 -22.33
N ARG A 553 13.24 29.35 -23.47
CA ARG A 553 13.43 29.92 -24.82
C ARG A 553 12.37 30.96 -25.19
N LEU A 554 11.16 30.86 -24.64
CA LEU A 554 10.12 31.88 -24.78
C LEU A 554 10.50 33.18 -24.04
N GLY A 555 11.50 33.12 -23.16
CA GLY A 555 12.12 34.29 -22.53
C GLY A 555 11.18 35.11 -21.64
N PRO A 556 10.49 34.48 -20.67
CA PRO A 556 9.56 35.18 -19.79
C PRO A 556 10.22 36.25 -18.91
N LEU A 557 9.40 37.18 -18.38
CA LEU A 557 9.85 38.26 -17.49
C LEU A 557 10.59 37.70 -16.27
N GLU A 558 10.10 36.57 -15.74
CA GLU A 558 10.76 35.79 -14.70
C GLU A 558 10.39 34.31 -14.88
N TYR A 559 11.36 33.40 -14.73
CA TYR A 559 11.10 31.97 -14.68
C TYR A 559 11.81 31.32 -13.50
N GLN A 560 11.03 30.96 -12.50
CA GLN A 560 11.48 30.23 -11.33
C GLN A 560 11.14 28.76 -11.53
N ALA A 561 12.16 27.91 -11.58
CA ALA A 561 12.01 26.47 -11.77
C ALA A 561 12.71 25.78 -10.60
N HIS A 562 11.95 25.04 -9.79
CA HIS A 562 12.40 24.48 -8.52
C HIS A 562 11.99 23.02 -8.41
N GLU A 563 12.91 22.17 -7.97
CA GLU A 563 12.59 20.78 -7.63
C GLU A 563 11.75 20.72 -6.35
N ARG A 564 10.84 19.75 -6.24
CA ARG A 564 10.09 19.50 -5.01
C ARG A 564 11.03 18.97 -3.92
N VAL A 565 11.02 19.54 -2.72
CA VAL A 565 11.72 18.93 -1.57
C VAL A 565 11.10 17.57 -1.30
N ARG A 566 11.93 16.52 -1.32
CA ARG A 566 11.58 15.19 -0.81
C ARG A 566 11.99 15.13 0.66
N SER A 567 11.22 14.44 1.49
CA SER A 567 11.59 14.22 2.89
C SER A 567 12.99 13.57 2.94
N GLY A 568 13.89 14.16 3.74
CA GLY A 568 15.28 13.72 3.88
C GLY A 568 16.27 14.17 2.78
N ALA A 569 15.85 14.76 1.65
CA ALA A 569 16.76 15.00 0.52
C ALA A 569 16.75 16.43 -0.08
N SER A 570 17.97 16.96 -0.24
CA SER A 570 18.36 18.26 -0.84
C SER A 570 18.10 19.53 -0.01
N GLN A 571 19.00 20.52 -0.15
CA GLN A 571 18.88 21.87 0.44
C GLN A 571 18.48 22.94 -0.60
N HIS A 572 17.98 22.53 -1.77
CA HIS A 572 17.82 23.39 -2.96
C HIS A 572 16.48 23.21 -3.70
N GLY A 573 15.48 22.61 -3.06
CA GLY A 573 14.10 22.53 -3.58
C GLY A 573 13.14 23.48 -2.88
N VAL A 574 11.89 23.51 -3.32
CA VAL A 574 10.76 24.16 -2.62
C VAL A 574 9.83 23.14 -1.97
N ASP A 575 9.29 23.49 -0.80
CA ASP A 575 8.13 22.81 -0.23
C ASP A 575 6.85 23.50 -0.74
N PRO A 576 6.02 22.85 -1.58
CA PRO A 576 4.79 23.45 -2.09
C PRO A 576 3.76 23.76 -0.98
N GLN A 577 3.91 23.19 0.22
CA GLN A 577 3.04 23.47 1.38
C GLN A 577 3.51 24.71 2.18
N ARG A 578 4.61 25.35 1.78
CA ARG A 578 5.13 26.60 2.34
C ARG A 578 6.10 27.27 1.36
N LEU A 579 5.54 27.98 0.39
CA LEU A 579 6.28 28.67 -0.67
C LEU A 579 6.82 30.02 -0.17
N ASP A 580 8.16 30.19 -0.18
CA ASP A 580 8.84 31.44 0.22
C ASP A 580 8.79 32.51 -0.89
N PHE A 581 7.57 32.79 -1.38
CA PHE A 581 7.26 33.78 -2.40
C PHE A 581 6.17 34.75 -1.92
N PRO A 582 6.16 36.01 -2.40
CA PRO A 582 5.09 36.96 -2.09
C PRO A 582 3.72 36.45 -2.57
N SER A 583 2.66 36.91 -1.91
CA SER A 583 1.31 36.76 -2.45
C SER A 583 1.14 37.55 -3.75
N ASP A 584 0.25 37.10 -4.63
CA ASP A 584 -0.11 37.78 -5.88
C ASP A 584 1.10 38.09 -6.79
N TYR A 585 2.06 37.17 -6.87
CA TYR A 585 3.35 37.37 -7.55
C TYR A 585 3.40 36.77 -8.96
N PHE A 586 2.98 35.52 -9.13
CA PHE A 586 3.08 34.80 -10.40
C PHE A 586 1.85 35.00 -11.29
N ASP A 587 2.07 35.03 -12.60
CA ASP A 587 1.03 35.14 -13.63
C ASP A 587 0.58 33.74 -14.10
N LEU A 588 1.48 32.75 -14.01
CA LEU A 588 1.23 31.33 -14.24
C LEU A 588 2.03 30.50 -13.23
N ILE A 589 1.41 29.46 -12.67
CA ILE A 589 2.10 28.40 -11.94
C ILE A 589 1.85 27.05 -12.66
N ILE A 590 2.89 26.24 -12.80
CA ILE A 590 2.84 24.87 -13.31
C ILE A 590 3.33 23.95 -12.19
N CYS A 591 2.53 22.95 -11.82
CA CYS A 591 2.73 22.14 -10.62
C CYS A 591 2.30 20.68 -10.86
N ASN A 592 3.01 19.98 -11.76
CA ASN A 592 2.60 18.67 -12.27
C ASN A 592 3.19 17.51 -11.46
N HIS A 593 2.40 16.45 -11.22
CA HIS A 593 2.79 15.26 -10.44
C HIS A 593 3.42 15.60 -9.06
N VAL A 594 2.93 16.69 -8.46
CA VAL A 594 3.31 17.19 -7.13
C VAL A 594 2.19 16.99 -6.12
N LEU A 595 0.93 17.31 -6.47
CA LEU A 595 -0.21 17.28 -5.54
C LEU A 595 -0.54 15.84 -5.07
N ASP A 596 -0.20 14.84 -5.88
CA ASP A 596 -0.28 13.41 -5.59
C ASP A 596 0.82 12.91 -4.63
N ARG A 597 1.82 13.75 -4.30
CA ARG A 597 3.05 13.38 -3.55
C ARG A 597 3.36 14.25 -2.32
N VAL A 598 2.51 15.21 -1.98
CA VAL A 598 2.62 16.07 -0.77
C VAL A 598 1.85 15.48 0.42
N GLU A 599 2.20 15.87 1.65
CA GLU A 599 1.48 15.41 2.83
C GLU A 599 0.09 16.07 2.93
N ASP A 600 0.02 17.41 2.86
CA ASP A 600 -1.22 18.19 2.87
C ASP A 600 -1.46 18.85 1.50
N SER A 601 -2.33 18.24 0.68
CA SER A 601 -2.70 18.74 -0.65
C SER A 601 -3.48 20.06 -0.58
N ALA A 602 -4.43 20.19 0.35
CA ALA A 602 -5.26 21.37 0.51
C ALA A 602 -4.43 22.62 0.83
N ARG A 603 -3.43 22.48 1.71
CA ARG A 603 -2.46 23.52 2.03
C ARG A 603 -1.53 23.85 0.87
N ALA A 604 -1.08 22.85 0.10
CA ALA A 604 -0.29 23.10 -1.10
C ALA A 604 -1.09 23.92 -2.13
N ILE A 605 -2.36 23.55 -2.37
CA ILE A 605 -3.27 24.30 -3.25
C ILE A 605 -3.51 25.73 -2.69
N GLY A 606 -3.65 25.90 -1.38
CA GLY A 606 -3.75 27.21 -0.74
C GLY A 606 -2.53 28.10 -0.94
N GLU A 607 -1.31 27.55 -0.85
CA GLU A 607 -0.07 28.27 -1.14
C GLU A 607 0.08 28.62 -2.63
N LEU A 608 -0.33 27.72 -3.53
CA LEU A 608 -0.42 28.00 -4.97
C LEU A 608 -1.39 29.15 -5.25
N HIS A 609 -2.58 29.15 -4.64
CA HIS A 609 -3.56 30.24 -4.74
C HIS A 609 -3.00 31.55 -4.20
N ARG A 610 -2.34 31.53 -3.04
CA ARG A 610 -1.72 32.71 -2.44
C ARG A 610 -0.67 33.33 -3.37
N CYS A 611 0.24 32.53 -3.94
CA CYS A 611 1.36 33.02 -4.75
C CYS A 611 0.95 33.48 -6.16
N LEU A 612 -0.17 32.98 -6.68
CA LEU A 612 -0.73 33.38 -7.97
C LEU A 612 -1.45 34.73 -7.89
N LYS A 613 -1.42 35.53 -8.95
CA LYS A 613 -2.23 36.76 -9.06
C LYS A 613 -3.72 36.48 -9.26
N PRO A 614 -4.61 37.43 -8.91
CA PRO A 614 -5.93 37.52 -9.53
C PRO A 614 -5.79 37.58 -11.07
N GLY A 615 -6.59 36.80 -11.79
CA GLY A 615 -6.48 36.58 -13.23
C GLY A 615 -5.31 35.67 -13.66
N GLY A 616 -4.46 35.22 -12.73
CA GLY A 616 -3.38 34.26 -12.99
C GLY A 616 -3.89 32.83 -13.12
N HIS A 617 -3.11 31.99 -13.79
CA HIS A 617 -3.48 30.60 -14.13
C HIS A 617 -2.64 29.55 -13.38
N LEU A 618 -3.24 28.40 -13.09
CA LEU A 618 -2.61 27.22 -12.50
C LEU A 618 -2.82 26.02 -13.44
N ILE A 619 -1.72 25.38 -13.85
CA ILE A 619 -1.73 24.03 -14.43
C ILE A 619 -1.27 23.06 -13.36
N ALA A 620 -2.09 22.03 -13.11
CA ALA A 620 -1.87 21.07 -12.03
C ALA A 620 -2.17 19.64 -12.50
N GLN A 621 -1.44 19.16 -13.52
CA GLN A 621 -1.55 17.77 -13.96
C GLN A 621 -1.17 16.82 -12.81
N THR A 622 -1.95 15.76 -12.60
CA THR A 622 -1.74 14.81 -11.49
C THR A 622 -2.27 13.45 -11.91
N GLN A 623 -1.76 12.35 -11.33
CA GLN A 623 -2.39 11.05 -11.62
C GLN A 623 -3.79 11.02 -11.01
N TYR A 624 -4.75 10.61 -11.83
CA TYR A 624 -6.19 10.71 -11.60
C TYR A 624 -6.87 9.43 -12.08
N ALA A 625 -7.84 8.96 -11.30
CA ALA A 625 -8.63 7.77 -11.57
C ALA A 625 -10.11 8.17 -11.68
N PRO A 626 -10.67 8.32 -12.91
CA PRO A 626 -12.07 8.70 -13.10
C PRO A 626 -13.07 7.69 -12.51
N MET A 627 -12.64 6.45 -12.27
CA MET A 627 -13.45 5.40 -11.64
C MET A 627 -13.57 5.56 -10.11
N LEU A 628 -12.69 6.35 -9.48
CA LEU A 628 -12.81 6.71 -8.07
C LEU A 628 -13.72 7.94 -7.92
N LYS A 629 -14.84 7.81 -7.20
CA LYS A 629 -15.74 8.94 -6.90
C LYS A 629 -15.11 10.00 -5.98
N TYR A 630 -14.18 9.57 -5.12
CA TYR A 630 -13.45 10.41 -4.19
C TYR A 630 -11.97 10.03 -4.21
N THR A 631 -11.11 10.99 -3.88
CA THR A 631 -9.66 10.82 -3.83
C THR A 631 -9.27 9.76 -2.80
N PHE A 632 -8.56 8.73 -3.26
CA PHE A 632 -8.03 7.68 -2.40
C PHE A 632 -6.73 8.16 -1.79
N GLU A 633 -6.73 8.36 -0.47
CA GLU A 633 -5.61 8.87 0.31
C GLU A 633 -5.47 8.04 1.59
N LEU A 634 -4.23 7.89 2.06
CA LEU A 634 -3.93 7.17 3.29
C LEU A 634 -3.73 8.17 4.43
N ALA A 635 -4.39 7.94 5.57
CA ALA A 635 -4.42 8.86 6.72
C ALA A 635 -3.06 9.07 7.44
N THR A 636 -2.02 8.40 6.97
CA THR A 636 -0.61 8.57 7.37
C THR A 636 0.26 8.42 6.14
N THR A 637 1.40 9.13 6.08
CA THR A 637 2.42 8.95 5.02
C THR A 637 2.70 7.46 4.79
N PRO A 638 2.47 6.92 3.58
CA PRO A 638 2.71 5.51 3.28
C PRO A 638 4.21 5.21 3.22
N SER A 639 4.60 4.00 3.63
CA SER A 639 5.91 3.46 3.25
C SER A 639 5.96 3.21 1.74
N MET A 640 7.15 3.26 1.14
CA MET A 640 7.32 3.11 -0.32
C MET A 640 6.61 1.85 -0.89
N PRO A 641 6.68 0.66 -0.28
CA PRO A 641 5.94 -0.51 -0.75
C PRO A 641 4.42 -0.44 -0.54
N LEU A 642 3.90 0.45 0.31
CA LEU A 642 2.47 0.73 0.41
C LEU A 642 2.04 1.74 -0.68
N ALA A 643 2.81 2.81 -0.88
CA ALA A 643 2.60 3.79 -1.96
C ALA A 643 2.60 3.11 -3.34
N MET A 644 3.55 2.21 -3.58
CA MET A 644 3.62 1.41 -4.81
C MET A 644 2.37 0.55 -5.03
N ARG A 645 1.83 -0.08 -3.98
CA ARG A 645 0.63 -0.94 -4.09
C ARG A 645 -0.68 -0.17 -4.19
N CYS A 646 -0.79 0.97 -3.50
CA CYS A 646 -2.01 1.79 -3.49
C CYS A 646 -2.09 2.76 -4.67
N PHE A 647 -0.95 3.22 -5.19
CA PHE A 647 -0.89 4.36 -6.13
C PHE A 647 0.08 4.16 -7.31
N GLY A 648 0.85 3.07 -7.36
CA GLY A 648 1.72 2.71 -8.49
C GLY A 648 3.10 3.39 -8.55
N GLU A 649 3.45 4.28 -7.61
CA GLU A 649 4.78 4.89 -7.51
C GLU A 649 5.20 5.11 -6.04
N PRO A 650 6.51 5.17 -5.75
CA PRO A 650 7.03 5.02 -4.38
C PRO A 650 6.83 6.22 -3.44
N ASP A 651 6.63 7.43 -3.98
CA ASP A 651 6.48 8.68 -3.20
C ASP A 651 5.11 9.36 -3.39
N ARG A 652 4.11 8.61 -3.86
CA ARG A 652 2.70 9.04 -3.90
C ARG A 652 2.05 8.87 -2.52
N MET A 653 1.22 9.83 -2.13
CA MET A 653 0.41 9.77 -0.90
C MET A 653 -1.10 9.66 -1.18
N ARG A 654 -1.53 9.97 -2.41
CA ARG A 654 -2.92 9.89 -2.86
C ARG A 654 -3.02 9.57 -4.35
N LEU A 655 -4.14 8.96 -4.73
CA LEU A 655 -4.62 8.84 -6.12
C LEU A 655 -5.92 9.63 -6.22
N PHE A 656 -5.90 10.71 -7.00
CA PHE A 656 -7.02 11.63 -7.11
C PHE A 656 -8.22 10.99 -7.83
N GLY A 657 -9.42 11.23 -7.30
CA GLY A 657 -10.68 10.77 -7.89
C GLY A 657 -11.36 11.86 -8.71
N ALA A 658 -12.62 11.62 -9.08
CA ALA A 658 -13.51 12.57 -9.75
C ALA A 658 -13.77 13.87 -8.95
N ASP A 659 -13.42 13.89 -7.66
CA ASP A 659 -13.48 15.06 -6.76
C ASP A 659 -12.27 16.00 -6.86
N VAL A 660 -11.25 15.68 -7.67
CA VAL A 660 -10.01 16.48 -7.77
C VAL A 660 -10.25 17.94 -8.19
N ALA A 661 -11.30 18.20 -8.97
CA ALA A 661 -11.71 19.55 -9.31
C ALA A 661 -12.22 20.30 -8.07
N GLU A 662 -13.03 19.65 -7.23
CA GLU A 662 -13.56 20.17 -5.97
C GLU A 662 -12.45 20.47 -4.96
N HIS A 663 -11.39 19.66 -4.89
CA HIS A 663 -10.21 19.94 -4.06
C HIS A 663 -9.54 21.27 -4.46
N VAL A 664 -9.34 21.50 -5.76
CA VAL A 664 -8.71 22.73 -6.26
C VAL A 664 -9.67 23.93 -6.15
N ARG A 665 -10.93 23.79 -6.58
CA ARG A 665 -11.96 24.84 -6.44
C ARG A 665 -12.22 25.21 -4.98
N GLY A 666 -12.08 24.28 -4.04
CA GLY A 666 -12.24 24.48 -2.59
C GLY A 666 -11.28 25.53 -1.99
N ALA A 667 -10.10 25.74 -2.60
CA ALA A 667 -9.17 26.80 -2.22
C ALA A 667 -9.52 28.18 -2.82
N GLY A 668 -10.64 28.30 -3.54
CA GLY A 668 -11.07 29.55 -4.18
C GLY A 668 -10.55 29.74 -5.61
N PHE A 669 -10.18 28.67 -6.30
CA PHE A 669 -9.95 28.66 -7.75
C PHE A 669 -11.26 28.52 -8.54
N VAL A 670 -11.27 28.98 -9.79
CA VAL A 670 -12.30 28.71 -10.79
C VAL A 670 -11.66 27.99 -11.97
N GLY A 671 -12.20 26.85 -12.40
CA GLY A 671 -11.63 26.02 -13.46
C GLY A 671 -12.10 24.58 -13.37
N ASP A 672 -11.58 23.73 -14.24
CA ASP A 672 -12.03 22.35 -14.36
C ASP A 672 -11.01 21.42 -15.05
N LEU A 673 -11.38 20.15 -15.19
CA LEU A 673 -10.70 19.16 -16.04
C LEU A 673 -11.31 19.23 -17.44
N PHE A 674 -10.57 19.77 -18.41
CA PHE A 674 -11.01 19.89 -19.80
C PHE A 674 -10.65 18.61 -20.59
N PRO A 675 -11.62 17.82 -21.10
CA PRO A 675 -11.33 16.61 -21.86
C PRO A 675 -10.47 16.87 -23.10
N HIS A 676 -9.66 15.88 -23.51
CA HIS A 676 -8.84 15.96 -24.72
C HIS A 676 -9.66 16.33 -25.97
N SER A 677 -10.86 15.74 -26.11
CA SER A 677 -11.83 16.02 -27.17
C SER A 677 -12.24 17.49 -27.25
N ASP A 678 -12.34 18.16 -26.11
CA ASP A 678 -12.90 19.50 -26.00
C ASP A 678 -11.82 20.56 -26.28
N VAL A 679 -10.54 20.18 -26.17
CA VAL A 679 -9.37 21.02 -26.43
C VAL A 679 -8.78 20.80 -27.83
N PHE A 680 -8.81 19.57 -28.36
CA PHE A 680 -8.20 19.22 -29.66
C PHE A 680 -9.19 18.69 -30.72
N GLY A 681 -10.44 18.37 -30.36
CA GLY A 681 -11.38 17.66 -31.22
C GLY A 681 -11.04 16.17 -31.38
N GLU A 682 -11.50 15.56 -32.47
CA GLU A 682 -11.06 14.22 -32.93
C GLU A 682 -9.65 14.30 -33.57
N GLY A 683 -8.71 15.00 -32.92
CA GLY A 683 -7.36 15.22 -33.41
C GLY A 683 -6.51 13.95 -33.43
N ASP A 684 -5.47 13.93 -34.28
CA ASP A 684 -4.61 12.76 -34.45
C ASP A 684 -3.63 12.57 -33.28
N SER A 685 -4.17 12.05 -32.17
CA SER A 685 -3.43 11.61 -30.99
C SER A 685 -2.37 10.54 -31.31
N GLN A 686 -2.52 9.80 -32.41
CA GLN A 686 -1.57 8.80 -32.87
C GLN A 686 -0.34 9.43 -33.56
N ALA A 687 -0.47 10.58 -34.23
CA ALA A 687 0.64 11.35 -34.80
C ALA A 687 1.41 12.20 -33.77
N TRP A 688 0.88 12.38 -32.55
CA TRP A 688 1.58 13.02 -31.43
C TRP A 688 1.99 12.06 -30.30
N GLY A 689 1.37 10.88 -30.22
CA GLY A 689 1.64 9.85 -29.22
C GLY A 689 1.24 10.30 -27.83
N VAL A 690 -0.03 10.65 -27.64
CA VAL A 690 -0.59 11.15 -26.37
C VAL A 690 -1.83 10.35 -25.98
N ASP A 691 -2.11 10.20 -24.70
CA ASP A 691 -3.29 9.45 -24.22
C ASP A 691 -4.52 10.37 -24.21
N THR A 692 -5.56 10.02 -24.96
CA THR A 692 -6.80 10.82 -25.07
C THR A 692 -7.62 10.83 -23.77
N ASN A 693 -7.31 9.96 -22.81
CA ASN A 693 -7.99 9.89 -21.51
C ASN A 693 -7.43 10.89 -20.48
N GLU A 694 -6.31 11.57 -20.78
CA GLU A 694 -5.65 12.55 -19.90
C GLU A 694 -6.20 13.97 -20.16
N PRO A 695 -7.11 14.52 -19.32
CA PRO A 695 -7.65 15.86 -19.51
C PRO A 695 -6.62 16.94 -19.15
N LEU A 696 -6.90 18.19 -19.50
CA LEU A 696 -6.17 19.35 -19.02
C LEU A 696 -6.73 19.85 -17.69
N PHE A 697 -5.90 19.79 -16.64
CA PHE A 697 -6.17 20.40 -15.33
C PHE A 697 -5.79 21.88 -15.38
N LEU A 698 -6.76 22.76 -15.67
CA LEU A 698 -6.53 24.22 -15.78
C LEU A 698 -7.47 25.02 -14.90
N PHE A 699 -6.88 25.83 -14.02
CA PHE A 699 -7.57 26.65 -13.04
C PHE A 699 -7.09 28.10 -13.07
N VAL A 700 -7.93 29.02 -12.61
CA VAL A 700 -7.71 30.48 -12.60
C VAL A 700 -8.06 31.02 -11.21
N LYS A 701 -7.22 31.90 -10.67
CA LYS A 701 -7.58 32.64 -9.45
C LYS A 701 -8.49 33.81 -9.84
N PRO A 702 -9.73 33.88 -9.33
CA PRO A 702 -10.70 34.88 -9.79
C PRO A 702 -10.26 36.30 -9.46
N ASP A 703 -10.60 37.24 -10.35
CA ASP A 703 -10.34 38.66 -10.14
C ASP A 703 -11.18 39.22 -8.99
N THR A 704 -10.53 39.84 -8.01
CA THR A 704 -11.24 40.49 -6.89
C THR A 704 -12.07 41.70 -7.33
N SER A 705 -11.86 42.18 -8.56
CA SER A 705 -12.67 43.23 -9.21
C SER A 705 -13.95 42.71 -9.87
N THR A 706 -13.99 41.46 -10.37
CA THR A 706 -15.20 40.90 -11.02
C THR A 706 -16.24 40.39 -10.04
N LEU A 707 -15.83 40.02 -8.81
CA LEU A 707 -16.76 39.69 -7.72
C LEU A 707 -17.71 40.86 -7.36
N ALA A 708 -17.30 42.12 -7.60
CA ALA A 708 -18.17 43.29 -7.45
C ALA A 708 -19.13 43.51 -8.63
N ALA A 709 -18.88 42.88 -9.78
CA ALA A 709 -19.66 43.05 -11.02
C ALA A 709 -20.69 41.93 -11.29
N GLN A 710 -20.51 40.76 -10.67
CA GLN A 710 -21.39 39.58 -10.86
C GLN A 710 -22.47 39.41 -9.79
N GLY A 711 -22.53 40.29 -8.79
CA GLY A 711 -23.55 40.27 -7.72
C GLY A 711 -24.97 40.68 -8.16
N GLY A 712 -25.39 40.31 -9.37
CA GLY A 712 -26.53 40.90 -10.07
C GLY A 712 -27.45 39.97 -10.85
N GLU A 713 -27.09 38.69 -11.14
CA GLU A 713 -28.04 37.80 -11.83
C GLU A 713 -27.74 36.28 -11.69
N GLN A 714 -27.79 35.73 -10.47
CA GLN A 714 -28.19 34.32 -10.25
C GLN A 714 -28.55 34.05 -8.78
N ALA A 715 -29.85 33.86 -8.51
CA ALA A 715 -30.35 33.43 -7.21
C ALA A 715 -31.22 32.18 -7.37
N ALA A 716 -30.69 30.98 -7.09
CA ALA A 716 -31.43 29.82 -6.55
C ALA A 716 -30.58 28.52 -6.48
N ARG A 717 -29.79 28.34 -5.41
CA ARG A 717 -29.76 27.11 -4.56
C ARG A 717 -28.79 27.28 -3.37
N PRO A 718 -28.97 26.54 -2.26
CA PRO A 718 -28.35 26.87 -0.97
C PRO A 718 -26.87 26.48 -0.90
N ALA A 719 -26.09 27.29 -0.17
CA ALA A 719 -24.66 27.11 0.00
C ALA A 719 -24.30 26.05 1.06
N ALA A 720 -23.16 25.39 0.86
CA ALA A 720 -22.43 24.73 1.94
C ALA A 720 -21.71 25.77 2.81
N ALA A 721 -21.67 25.56 4.12
CA ALA A 721 -20.98 26.42 5.09
C ALA A 721 -20.75 25.64 6.41
N PRO A 722 -19.79 26.05 7.27
CA PRO A 722 -18.36 26.00 6.95
C PRO A 722 -17.55 25.30 8.06
N ALA A 723 -16.31 24.91 7.77
CA ALA A 723 -15.38 24.43 8.79
C ALA A 723 -14.89 25.59 9.69
N VAL A 724 -15.02 25.44 11.01
CA VAL A 724 -14.42 26.33 12.03
C VAL A 724 -13.84 25.48 13.16
N ALA A 725 -12.71 25.92 13.71
CA ALA A 725 -11.87 25.15 14.64
C ALA A 725 -12.48 24.92 16.03
N ALA A 726 -11.87 24.01 16.79
CA ALA A 726 -12.33 23.53 18.09
C ALA A 726 -12.43 24.61 19.18
N ALA A 727 -13.52 24.54 19.95
CA ALA A 727 -13.68 25.20 21.24
C ALA A 727 -14.29 24.19 22.23
N GLN A 728 -13.92 24.27 23.52
CA GLN A 728 -14.41 23.35 24.55
C GLN A 728 -15.91 23.56 24.87
N PRO A 729 -16.65 22.50 25.26
CA PRO A 729 -18.10 22.55 25.36
C PRO A 729 -18.59 23.38 26.55
N GLN A 730 -19.39 24.41 26.27
CA GLN A 730 -20.38 24.95 27.20
C GLN A 730 -21.79 24.54 26.74
N SER A 731 -22.72 24.44 27.69
CA SER A 731 -23.89 23.56 27.54
C SER A 731 -25.21 24.28 27.21
N GLN A 732 -26.17 23.45 26.76
CA GLN A 732 -27.60 23.73 26.50
C GLN A 732 -27.97 24.32 25.11
N PRO A 733 -29.18 24.02 24.58
CA PRO A 733 -30.07 22.86 24.83
C PRO A 733 -30.36 22.05 23.55
N GLN A 734 -30.35 20.71 23.65
CA GLN A 734 -30.53 19.81 22.50
C GLN A 734 -31.98 19.80 21.96
N SER A 735 -32.15 19.96 20.65
CA SER A 735 -33.37 19.55 19.94
C SER A 735 -33.37 18.03 19.74
N ARG A 736 -34.47 17.36 20.10
CA ARG A 736 -34.62 15.87 20.21
C ARG A 736 -34.50 15.05 18.90
N ARG A 737 -33.83 15.51 17.85
CA ARG A 737 -33.94 14.95 16.48
C ARG A 737 -32.71 14.21 15.94
N ALA A 738 -31.72 13.94 16.79
CA ALA A 738 -30.63 13.03 16.47
C ALA A 738 -30.23 12.22 17.71
N ARG A 739 -30.53 10.92 17.70
CA ARG A 739 -29.58 9.90 18.20
C ARG A 739 -28.70 9.59 17.00
N SER A 740 -27.39 9.70 17.11
CA SER A 740 -26.51 9.61 15.94
C SER A 740 -26.69 8.27 15.22
N LEU A 741 -26.50 8.27 13.90
CA LEU A 741 -26.33 7.02 13.14
C LEU A 741 -24.91 6.47 13.32
N ASP A 742 -23.98 7.24 13.89
CA ASP A 742 -22.60 6.85 14.16
C ASP A 742 -22.50 5.89 15.35
N ASP A 743 -23.24 6.17 16.42
CA ASP A 743 -23.30 5.36 17.66
C ASP A 743 -24.29 4.17 17.55
N ARG A 744 -25.08 4.10 16.47
CA ARG A 744 -26.13 3.07 16.34
C ARG A 744 -25.50 1.68 16.13
N PRO A 745 -25.88 0.64 16.90
CA PRO A 745 -25.32 -0.70 16.70
C PRO A 745 -25.67 -1.26 15.31
N ILE A 746 -24.79 -2.08 14.76
CA ILE A 746 -25.01 -2.78 13.48
C ILE A 746 -25.37 -4.23 13.79
N ARG A 747 -26.52 -4.68 13.30
CA ARG A 747 -26.99 -6.07 13.40
C ARG A 747 -27.01 -6.70 12.00
N LEU A 748 -26.20 -7.73 11.83
CA LEU A 748 -26.08 -8.49 10.60
C LEU A 748 -27.04 -9.68 10.66
N VAL A 749 -27.98 -9.73 9.73
CA VAL A 749 -29.12 -10.67 9.69
C VAL A 749 -28.92 -11.62 8.52
N CYS A 750 -28.54 -12.86 8.84
CA CYS A 750 -28.26 -13.90 7.85
C CYS A 750 -29.11 -15.14 8.17
N ALA A 751 -29.61 -15.81 7.13
CA ALA A 751 -30.28 -17.10 7.25
C ALA A 751 -29.59 -18.12 6.35
N THR A 752 -29.11 -19.22 6.92
CA THR A 752 -28.26 -20.22 6.25
C THR A 752 -28.81 -21.62 6.43
N ARG A 753 -28.56 -22.52 5.47
CA ARG A 753 -28.90 -23.94 5.60
C ARG A 753 -27.90 -24.72 6.45
N HIS A 754 -26.69 -24.19 6.63
CA HIS A 754 -25.65 -24.76 7.46
C HIS A 754 -26.02 -24.60 8.94
N SER A 755 -25.41 -25.40 9.83
CA SER A 755 -25.43 -25.14 11.27
C SER A 755 -24.54 -23.94 11.65
N GLN A 756 -24.68 -23.42 12.86
CA GLN A 756 -23.83 -22.33 13.38
C GLN A 756 -22.32 -22.64 13.34
N GLU A 757 -21.89 -23.91 13.47
CA GLU A 757 -20.47 -24.30 13.38
C GLU A 757 -19.97 -24.34 11.93
N GLU A 758 -20.77 -24.91 11.03
CA GLU A 758 -20.48 -24.99 9.59
C GLU A 758 -20.49 -23.59 8.95
N PHE A 759 -21.39 -22.70 9.39
CA PHE A 759 -21.53 -21.33 8.87
C PHE A 759 -20.19 -20.60 8.76
N LEU A 760 -19.41 -20.56 9.85
CA LEU A 760 -18.12 -19.84 9.91
C LEU A 760 -17.01 -20.47 9.06
N ARG A 761 -17.17 -21.72 8.63
CA ARG A 761 -16.13 -22.51 7.96
C ARG A 761 -16.42 -22.72 6.48
N GLU A 762 -17.67 -22.88 6.12
CA GLU A 762 -18.11 -23.30 4.78
C GLU A 762 -18.69 -22.12 3.98
N THR A 763 -19.49 -21.26 4.61
CA THR A 763 -20.14 -20.14 3.92
C THR A 763 -19.17 -18.98 3.66
N ALA A 764 -19.42 -18.22 2.60
CA ALA A 764 -18.55 -17.10 2.19
C ALA A 764 -18.60 -15.96 3.21
N LEU A 765 -19.80 -15.66 3.69
CA LEU A 765 -20.06 -14.65 4.71
C LEU A 765 -19.39 -15.03 6.02
N GLY A 766 -19.65 -16.24 6.53
CA GLY A 766 -19.06 -16.73 7.77
C GLY A 766 -17.54 -16.72 7.72
N ARG A 767 -16.92 -17.22 6.63
CA ARG A 767 -15.48 -17.13 6.42
C ARG A 767 -14.98 -15.69 6.43
N SER A 768 -15.61 -14.78 5.68
CA SER A 768 -15.18 -13.37 5.62
C SER A 768 -15.24 -12.68 6.99
N LEU A 769 -16.26 -12.96 7.80
CA LEU A 769 -16.41 -12.42 9.15
C LEU A 769 -15.33 -12.91 10.12
N THR A 770 -14.73 -14.10 9.93
CA THR A 770 -13.60 -14.55 10.77
C THR A 770 -12.30 -13.78 10.51
N VAL A 771 -12.12 -13.19 9.31
CA VAL A 771 -10.92 -12.45 8.91
C VAL A 771 -10.99 -10.98 9.38
N GLN A 772 -12.19 -10.40 9.45
CA GLN A 772 -12.39 -8.98 9.75
C GLN A 772 -12.21 -8.62 11.24
N ARG A 773 -11.14 -7.91 11.55
CA ARG A 773 -10.83 -7.41 12.91
C ARG A 773 -11.46 -6.04 13.20
N ASN A 774 -12.78 -6.01 13.34
CA ASN A 774 -13.51 -4.80 13.75
C ASN A 774 -13.36 -4.54 15.26
N THR A 775 -13.10 -3.29 15.65
CA THR A 775 -13.00 -2.87 17.07
C THR A 775 -14.34 -2.93 17.80
N GLN A 776 -15.44 -2.84 17.06
CA GLN A 776 -16.78 -3.22 17.47
C GLN A 776 -17.33 -4.17 16.39
N PRO A 777 -17.35 -5.51 16.61
CA PRO A 777 -17.95 -6.45 15.66
C PRO A 777 -19.47 -6.24 15.55
N PRO A 778 -20.11 -6.66 14.44
CA PRO A 778 -21.55 -6.54 14.32
C PRO A 778 -22.24 -7.58 15.20
N GLU A 779 -23.46 -7.28 15.64
CA GLU A 779 -24.33 -8.27 16.26
C GLU A 779 -24.80 -9.26 15.19
N LEU A 780 -24.27 -10.48 15.18
CA LEU A 780 -24.70 -11.54 14.25
C LEU A 780 -26.01 -12.17 14.73
N LEU A 781 -27.12 -11.83 14.06
CA LEU A 781 -28.39 -12.54 14.16
C LEU A 781 -28.44 -13.60 13.07
N LEU A 782 -27.91 -14.79 13.38
CA LEU A 782 -27.92 -15.95 12.49
C LEU A 782 -29.18 -16.79 12.71
N PHE A 783 -29.87 -17.11 11.62
CA PHE A 783 -30.86 -18.18 11.56
C PHE A 783 -30.23 -19.39 10.85
N ASP A 784 -29.69 -20.32 11.63
CA ASP A 784 -29.03 -21.52 11.11
C ASP A 784 -30.03 -22.68 10.85
N ASN A 785 -29.58 -23.74 10.17
CA ASN A 785 -30.42 -24.88 9.77
C ASN A 785 -31.72 -24.48 9.02
N ASN A 786 -31.71 -23.35 8.31
CA ASN A 786 -32.92 -22.66 7.90
C ASN A 786 -33.71 -23.38 6.78
N SER A 787 -35.02 -23.50 7.01
CA SER A 787 -36.03 -23.98 6.07
C SER A 787 -37.23 -23.01 5.88
N THR A 788 -37.16 -21.82 6.48
CA THR A 788 -38.17 -20.75 6.41
C THR A 788 -37.78 -19.70 5.36
N GLY A 789 -38.78 -19.06 4.74
CA GLY A 789 -38.56 -17.97 3.78
C GLY A 789 -37.88 -16.75 4.43
N LEU A 790 -37.01 -16.07 3.67
CA LEU A 790 -36.27 -14.90 4.12
C LEU A 790 -37.17 -13.77 4.66
N PRO A 791 -38.32 -13.43 4.03
CA PRO A 791 -39.23 -12.39 4.54
C PRO A 791 -39.62 -12.55 6.01
N THR A 792 -40.02 -13.74 6.44
CA THR A 792 -40.48 -14.01 7.81
C THR A 792 -39.36 -13.80 8.83
N LEU A 793 -38.13 -14.19 8.48
CA LEU A 793 -36.95 -14.05 9.33
C LEU A 793 -36.47 -12.59 9.39
N TYR A 794 -36.49 -11.90 8.26
CA TYR A 794 -36.13 -10.47 8.19
C TYR A 794 -37.19 -9.60 8.89
N ASN A 795 -38.49 -9.93 8.79
CA ASN A 795 -39.54 -9.31 9.59
C ASN A 795 -39.32 -9.53 11.09
N ALA A 796 -39.00 -10.76 11.51
CA ALA A 796 -38.68 -11.06 12.90
C ALA A 796 -37.45 -10.27 13.42
N ALA A 797 -36.46 -10.02 12.57
CA ALA A 797 -35.31 -9.17 12.91
C ALA A 797 -35.68 -7.68 13.05
N ILE A 798 -36.59 -7.16 12.21
CA ILE A 798 -37.13 -5.80 12.34
C ILE A 798 -37.93 -5.66 13.63
N ASP A 799 -38.80 -6.63 13.95
CA ASP A 799 -39.64 -6.57 15.14
C ASP A 799 -38.82 -6.75 16.44
N GLN A 800 -37.75 -7.54 16.43
CA GLN A 800 -36.75 -7.59 17.50
C GLN A 800 -36.02 -6.25 17.72
N ALA A 801 -35.91 -5.41 16.68
CA ALA A 801 -35.28 -4.10 16.75
C ALA A 801 -36.25 -2.97 17.17
N ALA A 802 -37.53 -3.28 17.41
CA ALA A 802 -38.55 -2.28 17.74
C ALA A 802 -38.42 -1.67 19.14
N SER A 803 -37.77 -2.37 20.08
CA SER A 803 -37.45 -1.88 21.43
C SER A 803 -36.05 -1.27 21.55
N SER A 804 -35.16 -1.57 20.60
CA SER A 804 -33.75 -1.16 20.58
C SER A 804 -33.29 -0.92 19.13
N PRO A 805 -33.35 0.32 18.63
CA PRO A 805 -32.98 0.64 17.25
C PRO A 805 -31.55 0.26 16.87
N VAL A 806 -31.39 -0.39 15.73
CA VAL A 806 -30.12 -0.83 15.14
C VAL A 806 -30.13 -0.61 13.63
N ILE A 807 -28.94 -0.52 13.03
CA ILE A 807 -28.79 -0.66 11.58
C ILE A 807 -28.92 -2.15 11.26
N LEU A 808 -29.93 -2.52 10.46
CA LEU A 808 -30.17 -3.89 10.01
C LEU A 808 -29.47 -4.10 8.66
N VAL A 809 -28.63 -5.13 8.59
CA VAL A 809 -27.91 -5.57 7.39
C VAL A 809 -28.42 -6.95 7.03
N PHE A 810 -29.39 -7.03 6.12
CA PHE A 810 -29.89 -8.27 5.57
C PHE A 810 -28.93 -8.75 4.47
N VAL A 811 -28.39 -9.96 4.58
CA VAL A 811 -27.35 -10.46 3.66
C VAL A 811 -27.41 -11.99 3.54
N HIS A 812 -26.94 -12.54 2.43
CA HIS A 812 -26.92 -13.99 2.16
C HIS A 812 -25.60 -14.61 2.66
N ASP A 813 -25.61 -15.92 2.90
CA ASP A 813 -24.44 -16.65 3.39
C ASP A 813 -23.34 -16.86 2.33
N ASP A 814 -23.67 -16.71 1.04
CA ASP A 814 -22.75 -16.76 -0.10
C ASP A 814 -22.06 -15.41 -0.43
N VAL A 815 -22.16 -14.41 0.45
CA VAL A 815 -21.53 -13.07 0.31
C VAL A 815 -20.26 -12.95 1.15
N TRP A 816 -19.09 -13.02 0.52
CA TRP A 816 -17.82 -12.63 1.15
C TRP A 816 -17.70 -11.10 1.23
N ILE A 817 -17.65 -10.51 2.42
CA ILE A 817 -17.42 -9.06 2.57
C ILE A 817 -15.91 -8.77 2.56
N ALA A 818 -15.41 -8.13 1.50
CA ALA A 818 -13.99 -7.84 1.28
C ALA A 818 -13.56 -6.43 1.74
N ASP A 819 -14.47 -5.45 1.69
CA ASP A 819 -14.21 -4.09 2.20
C ASP A 819 -14.02 -4.10 3.71
N HIS A 820 -12.86 -3.63 4.18
CA HIS A 820 -12.52 -3.53 5.59
C HIS A 820 -13.21 -2.36 6.30
N PHE A 821 -13.75 -1.39 5.54
CA PHE A 821 -14.44 -0.21 6.04
C PHE A 821 -15.96 -0.29 5.88
N TRP A 822 -16.52 -1.47 5.54
CA TRP A 822 -17.93 -1.64 5.19
C TRP A 822 -18.91 -1.08 6.25
N MET A 823 -18.56 -1.18 7.53
CA MET A 823 -19.35 -0.61 8.64
C MET A 823 -19.45 0.92 8.59
N THR A 824 -18.37 1.59 8.15
CA THR A 824 -18.37 3.04 7.91
C THR A 824 -19.17 3.34 6.64
N ARG A 825 -18.97 2.54 5.57
CA ARG A 825 -19.69 2.69 4.31
C ARG A 825 -21.20 2.59 4.45
N ILE A 826 -21.75 1.68 5.27
CA ILE A 826 -23.20 1.63 5.48
C ILE A 826 -23.74 2.83 6.27
N ARG A 827 -22.95 3.43 7.17
CA ARG A 827 -23.32 4.67 7.87
C ARG A 827 -23.32 5.87 6.92
N GLU A 828 -22.29 5.99 6.07
CA GLU A 828 -22.23 6.98 4.98
C GLU A 828 -23.44 6.86 4.04
N ALA A 829 -23.82 5.63 3.69
CA ALA A 829 -24.93 5.36 2.79
C ALA A 829 -26.30 5.69 3.40
N LEU A 830 -26.52 5.34 4.68
CA LEU A 830 -27.76 5.67 5.40
C LEU A 830 -27.89 7.16 5.74
N ALA A 831 -26.82 7.95 5.61
CA ALA A 831 -26.91 9.41 5.62
C ALA A 831 -27.48 10.00 4.30
N GLN A 832 -27.64 9.18 3.24
CA GLN A 832 -28.11 9.62 1.91
C GLN A 832 -29.40 8.90 1.45
N PHE A 833 -29.61 7.65 1.85
CA PHE A 833 -30.75 6.82 1.47
C PHE A 833 -31.40 6.15 2.70
N ASP A 834 -32.71 5.93 2.67
CA ASP A 834 -33.42 5.21 3.73
C ASP A 834 -33.19 3.68 3.67
N VAL A 835 -32.92 3.15 2.46
CA VAL A 835 -32.53 1.74 2.20
C VAL A 835 -31.39 1.71 1.19
N VAL A 836 -30.41 0.84 1.41
CA VAL A 836 -29.17 0.75 0.64
C VAL A 836 -28.96 -0.67 0.12
N GLY A 837 -28.44 -0.82 -1.09
CA GLY A 837 -28.00 -2.12 -1.65
C GLY A 837 -26.65 -2.04 -2.36
N LEU A 838 -26.19 -3.16 -2.92
CA LEU A 838 -24.91 -3.24 -3.65
C LEU A 838 -25.07 -3.02 -5.16
N ALA A 839 -26.18 -3.52 -5.71
CA ALA A 839 -26.57 -3.37 -7.12
C ALA A 839 -28.05 -2.99 -7.23
N GLY A 840 -28.44 -2.39 -8.35
CA GLY A 840 -29.82 -1.95 -8.57
C GLY A 840 -30.08 -1.26 -9.90
N ASN A 841 -31.34 -0.87 -10.10
CA ASN A 841 -31.83 -0.19 -11.29
C ASN A 841 -32.52 1.12 -10.90
N ARG A 842 -32.22 2.18 -11.65
CA ARG A 842 -32.61 3.59 -11.47
C ARG A 842 -33.98 3.91 -12.07
N ARG A 843 -34.58 2.97 -12.82
CA ARG A 843 -35.94 3.03 -13.34
C ARG A 843 -36.72 1.75 -13.00
N ARG A 844 -37.93 1.65 -13.54
CA ARG A 844 -38.64 0.38 -13.75
C ARG A 844 -39.06 0.29 -15.21
N SER A 845 -39.17 -0.94 -15.69
CA SER A 845 -39.81 -1.29 -16.97
C SER A 845 -41.10 -2.07 -16.71
N PRO A 846 -42.14 -1.97 -17.56
CA PRO A 846 -43.30 -2.85 -17.48
C PRO A 846 -42.90 -4.31 -17.75
N MET A 847 -43.46 -5.25 -17.00
CA MET A 847 -43.13 -6.68 -17.06
C MET A 847 -41.64 -6.95 -16.80
N GLN A 848 -41.04 -6.23 -15.86
CA GLN A 848 -39.64 -6.38 -15.46
C GLN A 848 -39.44 -7.64 -14.59
N PRO A 849 -38.67 -8.66 -15.05
CA PRO A 849 -38.53 -9.92 -14.33
C PRO A 849 -37.48 -9.88 -13.20
N GLY A 850 -36.64 -8.85 -13.16
CA GLY A 850 -35.58 -8.67 -12.17
C GLY A 850 -35.02 -7.26 -12.28
N TRP A 851 -34.37 -6.75 -11.24
CA TRP A 851 -33.79 -5.39 -11.26
C TRP A 851 -32.89 -5.16 -12.50
N ALA A 852 -32.10 -6.16 -12.88
CA ALA A 852 -31.12 -6.09 -13.97
C ALA A 852 -31.72 -6.05 -15.39
N PHE A 853 -32.99 -6.45 -15.56
CA PHE A 853 -33.55 -6.80 -16.88
C PHE A 853 -34.60 -5.80 -17.36
N GLU A 854 -34.61 -5.47 -18.66
CA GLU A 854 -35.62 -4.60 -19.28
C GLU A 854 -36.93 -5.36 -19.60
N THR A 855 -36.84 -6.64 -19.96
CA THR A 855 -37.96 -7.43 -20.52
C THR A 855 -37.99 -8.90 -20.06
N PRO A 856 -39.15 -9.60 -20.13
CA PRO A 856 -39.36 -10.96 -19.60
C PRO A 856 -38.44 -12.08 -20.14
N ASP A 857 -37.75 -11.84 -21.25
CA ASP A 857 -36.77 -12.72 -21.89
C ASP A 857 -35.35 -12.60 -21.32
N PHE A 858 -35.20 -11.94 -20.16
CA PHE A 858 -33.92 -11.72 -19.45
C PHE A 858 -32.89 -10.89 -20.23
N LYS A 859 -33.37 -10.05 -21.15
CA LYS A 859 -32.56 -9.00 -21.76
C LYS A 859 -32.17 -7.98 -20.68
N TRP A 860 -30.86 -7.74 -20.52
CA TRP A 860 -30.33 -6.72 -19.63
C TRP A 860 -30.85 -5.31 -19.96
N ASP A 861 -31.09 -4.51 -18.93
CA ASP A 861 -31.35 -3.08 -19.07
C ASP A 861 -30.06 -2.33 -19.47
N ARG A 862 -30.18 -1.12 -19.99
CA ARG A 862 -29.05 -0.31 -20.44
C ARG A 862 -28.19 0.14 -19.24
N PRO A 863 -26.85 0.18 -19.36
CA PRO A 863 -25.96 0.63 -18.29
C PRO A 863 -26.28 2.04 -17.74
N GLU A 864 -26.91 2.92 -18.53
CA GLU A 864 -27.36 4.25 -18.07
C GLU A 864 -28.38 4.19 -16.90
N TYR A 865 -29.15 3.09 -16.80
CA TYR A 865 -30.15 2.84 -15.77
C TYR A 865 -29.69 1.88 -14.68
N LEU A 866 -28.61 1.13 -14.90
CA LEU A 866 -28.08 0.22 -13.90
C LEU A 866 -27.10 0.96 -12.95
N SER A 867 -26.80 0.35 -11.81
CA SER A 867 -25.96 0.92 -10.77
C SER A 867 -25.39 -0.17 -9.87
N GLY A 868 -24.19 0.07 -9.34
CA GLY A 868 -23.53 -0.83 -8.40
C GLY A 868 -22.36 -1.59 -8.98
N THR A 869 -21.69 -2.37 -8.15
CA THR A 869 -20.56 -3.22 -8.55
C THR A 869 -20.49 -4.42 -7.60
N VAL A 870 -20.35 -5.63 -8.14
CA VAL A 870 -20.28 -6.89 -7.38
C VAL A 870 -19.17 -7.77 -7.93
N GLY A 871 -18.30 -8.29 -7.08
CA GLY A 871 -17.33 -9.32 -7.46
C GLY A 871 -17.99 -10.69 -7.49
N HIS A 872 -17.54 -11.58 -8.36
CA HIS A 872 -17.97 -12.99 -8.43
C HIS A 872 -16.77 -13.93 -8.40
N GLY A 873 -16.92 -15.09 -7.77
CA GLY A 873 -15.84 -16.08 -7.64
C GLY A 873 -15.93 -16.84 -6.32
N LYS A 874 -15.03 -17.80 -6.08
CA LYS A 874 -15.00 -18.59 -4.84
C LYS A 874 -14.11 -17.94 -3.78
N GLY A 875 -14.64 -16.92 -3.13
CA GLY A 875 -13.96 -16.14 -2.10
C GLY A 875 -13.14 -14.99 -2.68
N PHE A 876 -12.24 -14.42 -1.88
CA PHE A 876 -11.36 -13.33 -2.28
C PHE A 876 -9.93 -13.83 -2.58
N PRO A 877 -9.27 -13.40 -3.67
CA PRO A 877 -9.74 -12.46 -4.70
C PRO A 877 -10.85 -13.05 -5.59
N CYS A 878 -11.74 -12.18 -6.06
CA CYS A 878 -12.79 -12.53 -7.02
C CYS A 878 -12.20 -12.88 -8.40
N THR A 879 -12.87 -13.76 -9.14
CA THR A 879 -12.50 -14.15 -10.51
C THR A 879 -13.08 -13.23 -11.58
N GLU A 880 -14.12 -12.47 -11.26
CA GLU A 880 -14.81 -11.53 -12.15
C GLU A 880 -15.33 -10.34 -11.32
N ILE A 881 -15.48 -9.16 -11.94
CA ILE A 881 -16.11 -7.98 -11.32
C ILE A 881 -17.18 -7.44 -12.28
N SER A 882 -18.45 -7.58 -11.88
CA SER A 882 -19.58 -7.01 -12.60
C SER A 882 -19.75 -5.54 -12.25
N TYR A 883 -19.33 -4.63 -13.14
CA TYR A 883 -19.65 -3.21 -13.05
C TYR A 883 -21.01 -2.92 -13.72
N PHE A 884 -22.01 -2.57 -12.92
CA PHE A 884 -23.37 -2.28 -13.41
C PHE A 884 -23.59 -0.79 -13.68
N GLY A 885 -22.92 0.09 -12.93
CA GLY A 885 -23.01 1.54 -13.11
C GLY A 885 -22.58 2.31 -11.85
N PRO A 886 -22.56 3.65 -11.91
CA PRO A 886 -22.02 4.47 -10.82
C PRO A 886 -22.83 4.29 -9.52
N SER A 887 -22.13 4.07 -8.40
CA SER A 887 -22.72 3.89 -7.07
C SER A 887 -22.95 5.22 -6.33
N GLY A 888 -23.82 5.18 -5.31
CA GLY A 888 -24.27 6.37 -4.58
C GLY A 888 -25.17 7.25 -5.44
N VAL A 889 -26.13 6.62 -6.13
CA VAL A 889 -27.21 7.24 -6.92
C VAL A 889 -28.55 6.65 -6.49
N GLU A 890 -29.64 7.38 -6.68
CA GLU A 890 -30.98 6.89 -6.32
C GLU A 890 -31.43 5.77 -7.28
N CYS A 891 -31.88 4.66 -6.70
CA CYS A 891 -32.43 3.49 -7.37
C CYS A 891 -33.93 3.33 -7.08
N LYS A 892 -34.61 2.58 -7.95
CA LYS A 892 -36.02 2.22 -7.86
C LYS A 892 -36.24 0.73 -7.61
N LEU A 893 -35.24 -0.09 -7.90
CA LEU A 893 -35.11 -1.48 -7.51
C LEU A 893 -33.66 -1.70 -7.03
N LEU A 894 -33.48 -2.52 -6.01
CA LEU A 894 -32.19 -3.01 -5.52
C LEU A 894 -32.16 -4.54 -5.64
N ASP A 895 -30.97 -5.10 -5.75
CA ASP A 895 -30.75 -6.55 -5.66
C ASP A 895 -30.79 -7.03 -4.20
N GLY A 896 -31.36 -8.22 -3.98
CA GLY A 896 -31.52 -8.82 -2.65
C GLY A 896 -30.25 -9.33 -1.94
N LEU A 897 -29.09 -9.42 -2.62
CA LEU A 897 -27.83 -9.98 -2.10
C LEU A 897 -27.39 -9.38 -0.75
N MET A 898 -27.54 -8.06 -0.63
CA MET A 898 -27.34 -7.32 0.61
C MET A 898 -28.24 -6.07 0.60
N LEU A 899 -29.10 -5.95 1.60
CA LEU A 899 -29.99 -4.82 1.81
C LEU A 899 -29.78 -4.25 3.21
N VAL A 900 -29.56 -2.94 3.33
CA VAL A 900 -29.24 -2.27 4.58
C VAL A 900 -30.22 -1.14 4.85
N ALA A 901 -30.77 -1.07 6.07
CA ALA A 901 -31.71 -0.04 6.47
C ALA A 901 -31.60 0.24 7.98
N ASP A 902 -32.01 1.44 8.39
CA ASP A 902 -32.21 1.74 9.80
C ASP A 902 -33.54 1.13 10.31
N SER A 903 -33.52 0.41 11.43
CA SER A 903 -34.71 -0.30 11.93
C SER A 903 -35.83 0.66 12.36
N GLU A 904 -35.48 1.78 13.00
CA GLU A 904 -36.41 2.84 13.41
C GLU A 904 -37.15 3.37 12.17
N ARG A 905 -36.41 3.59 11.07
CA ARG A 905 -36.97 4.04 9.79
C ARG A 905 -37.88 3.04 9.09
N LEU A 906 -37.56 1.74 9.08
CA LEU A 906 -38.44 0.69 8.55
C LEU A 906 -39.74 0.56 9.37
N ILE A 907 -39.66 0.77 10.69
CA ILE A 907 -40.80 0.72 11.59
C ILE A 907 -41.69 1.96 11.42
N GLU A 908 -41.13 3.17 11.42
CA GLU A 908 -41.88 4.43 11.21
C GLU A 908 -42.64 4.45 9.88
N SER A 909 -42.00 3.98 8.82
CA SER A 909 -42.60 3.91 7.48
C SER A 909 -43.61 2.77 7.33
N GLY A 910 -43.58 1.78 8.24
CA GLY A 910 -44.37 0.55 8.14
C GLY A 910 -44.05 -0.24 6.87
N VAL A 911 -42.75 -0.35 6.52
CA VAL A 911 -42.24 -1.23 5.47
C VAL A 911 -41.87 -2.58 6.10
N ARG A 912 -42.22 -3.67 5.43
CA ARG A 912 -41.95 -5.06 5.81
C ARG A 912 -41.69 -5.89 4.56
N PHE A 913 -41.03 -7.03 4.70
CA PHE A 913 -40.94 -8.01 3.63
C PHE A 913 -42.27 -8.78 3.53
N ASP A 914 -42.84 -8.92 2.33
CA ASP A 914 -44.07 -9.68 2.14
C ASP A 914 -43.77 -11.18 2.05
N GLU A 915 -44.34 -11.95 2.98
CA GLU A 915 -44.03 -13.37 3.20
C GLU A 915 -44.52 -14.29 2.08
N GLN A 916 -45.29 -13.78 1.11
CA GLN A 916 -45.54 -14.53 -0.13
C GLN A 916 -44.29 -14.67 -1.02
N PHE A 917 -43.17 -14.01 -0.72
CA PHE A 917 -41.96 -13.98 -1.56
C PHE A 917 -40.75 -14.73 -0.96
N GLU A 918 -41.00 -15.89 -0.34
CA GLU A 918 -40.05 -16.87 0.24
C GLU A 918 -38.53 -16.64 0.01
N PHE A 919 -38.06 -16.69 -1.24
CA PHE A 919 -36.66 -16.44 -1.63
C PHE A 919 -36.50 -15.61 -2.92
N HIS A 920 -37.55 -15.42 -3.72
CA HIS A 920 -37.49 -14.63 -4.95
C HIS A 920 -38.52 -13.50 -4.89
N PHE A 921 -38.13 -12.31 -5.36
CA PHE A 921 -38.92 -11.07 -5.43
C PHE A 921 -39.21 -10.36 -4.09
N TYR A 922 -38.71 -10.83 -2.93
CA TYR A 922 -38.87 -10.10 -1.66
C TYR A 922 -38.11 -8.76 -1.67
N ASP A 923 -37.01 -8.71 -2.41
CA ASP A 923 -36.14 -7.57 -2.66
C ASP A 923 -36.85 -6.52 -3.53
N MET A 924 -37.39 -6.95 -4.68
CA MET A 924 -38.20 -6.10 -5.55
C MET A 924 -39.49 -5.64 -4.84
N ASP A 925 -40.12 -6.49 -4.03
CA ASP A 925 -41.30 -6.13 -3.25
C ASP A 925 -41.00 -5.08 -2.18
N LEU A 926 -39.93 -5.28 -1.40
CA LEU A 926 -39.45 -4.29 -0.42
C LEU A 926 -39.18 -2.95 -1.12
N CYS A 927 -38.54 -2.97 -2.30
CA CYS A 927 -38.26 -1.75 -3.06
C CYS A 927 -39.54 -1.01 -3.49
N ARG A 928 -40.54 -1.76 -3.97
CA ARG A 928 -41.83 -1.18 -4.35
C ARG A 928 -42.60 -0.64 -3.14
N GLN A 929 -42.55 -1.32 -2.00
CA GLN A 929 -43.12 -0.79 -0.76
C GLN A 929 -42.40 0.48 -0.29
N ALA A 930 -41.07 0.49 -0.27
CA ALA A 930 -40.25 1.63 0.12
C ALA A 930 -40.54 2.85 -0.77
N GLU A 931 -40.57 2.69 -2.09
CA GLU A 931 -40.96 3.75 -3.04
C GLU A 931 -42.37 4.29 -2.76
N LEU A 932 -43.37 3.40 -2.57
CA LEU A 932 -44.75 3.80 -2.28
C LEU A 932 -44.92 4.49 -0.92
N LYS A 933 -43.97 4.30 0.01
CA LYS A 933 -43.88 5.03 1.28
C LYS A 933 -43.03 6.30 1.20
N GLY A 934 -42.46 6.62 0.02
CA GLY A 934 -41.61 7.80 -0.18
C GLY A 934 -40.20 7.69 0.41
N LEU A 935 -39.74 6.46 0.69
CA LEU A 935 -38.35 6.20 1.08
C LEU A 935 -37.43 6.29 -0.14
N LYS A 936 -36.25 6.86 0.05
CA LYS A 936 -35.17 6.85 -0.92
C LYS A 936 -34.40 5.53 -0.84
N MET A 937 -34.06 4.99 -2.00
CA MET A 937 -33.24 3.80 -2.13
C MET A 937 -32.03 4.13 -3.00
N GLY A 938 -30.89 3.47 -2.79
CA GLY A 938 -29.69 3.68 -3.60
C GLY A 938 -28.68 2.57 -3.42
N THR A 939 -27.71 2.51 -4.34
CA THR A 939 -26.54 1.64 -4.18
C THR A 939 -25.43 2.37 -3.42
N TRP A 940 -24.54 1.63 -2.76
CA TRP A 940 -23.30 2.18 -2.21
C TRP A 940 -22.11 1.28 -2.53
N PRO A 941 -20.90 1.82 -2.81
CA PRO A 941 -19.74 1.00 -3.08
C PRO A 941 -19.25 0.34 -1.79
N ILE A 942 -19.47 -0.97 -1.69
CA ILE A 942 -18.93 -1.86 -0.65
C ILE A 942 -18.41 -3.10 -1.39
N SER A 943 -17.12 -3.39 -1.27
CA SER A 943 -16.51 -4.52 -1.98
C SER A 943 -16.95 -5.85 -1.37
N VAL A 944 -17.62 -6.68 -2.18
CA VAL A 944 -17.99 -8.06 -1.84
C VAL A 944 -17.61 -9.02 -2.98
N VAL A 945 -17.54 -10.31 -2.65
CA VAL A 945 -17.54 -11.39 -3.64
C VAL A 945 -18.74 -12.30 -3.40
N HIS A 946 -19.51 -12.56 -4.45
CA HIS A 946 -20.64 -13.48 -4.45
C HIS A 946 -20.22 -14.86 -4.97
N GLU A 947 -20.40 -15.90 -4.15
CA GLU A 947 -19.96 -17.28 -4.48
C GLU A 947 -20.98 -18.11 -5.27
N SER A 948 -22.24 -17.66 -5.42
CA SER A 948 -23.26 -18.36 -6.21
C SER A 948 -23.74 -17.54 -7.43
N ALA A 949 -24.61 -18.14 -8.24
CA ALA A 949 -25.21 -17.51 -9.41
C ALA A 949 -26.72 -17.43 -9.26
N GLY A 950 -27.32 -16.29 -9.62
CA GLY A 950 -28.74 -16.02 -9.46
C GLY A 950 -29.64 -17.05 -10.17
N ALA A 951 -30.49 -17.74 -9.41
CA ALA A 951 -31.35 -18.84 -9.89
C ALA A 951 -32.62 -18.36 -10.62
N PHE A 952 -32.45 -17.53 -11.64
CA PHE A 952 -33.52 -17.01 -12.49
C PHE A 952 -34.27 -18.11 -13.26
N ASN A 953 -35.49 -17.82 -13.70
CA ASN A 953 -36.32 -18.68 -14.58
C ASN A 953 -36.73 -20.06 -14.02
N THR A 954 -36.30 -20.43 -12.81
CA THR A 954 -36.70 -21.67 -12.12
C THR A 954 -38.19 -21.72 -11.79
N PRO A 955 -38.80 -22.90 -11.54
CA PRO A 955 -40.23 -22.97 -11.20
C PRO A 955 -40.65 -22.13 -9.96
N PRO A 956 -39.90 -22.12 -8.84
CA PRO A 956 -40.19 -21.21 -7.71
C PRO A 956 -40.07 -19.74 -8.10
N TRP A 957 -39.04 -19.38 -8.88
CA TRP A 957 -38.86 -18.02 -9.39
C TRP A 957 -40.04 -17.58 -10.26
N ARG A 958 -40.53 -18.42 -11.17
CA ARG A 958 -41.68 -18.11 -12.04
C ARG A 958 -42.95 -17.88 -11.21
N ALA A 959 -43.19 -18.74 -10.22
CA ALA A 959 -44.33 -18.58 -9.31
C ALA A 959 -44.23 -17.29 -8.47
N GLY A 960 -43.01 -16.87 -8.10
CA GLY A 960 -42.74 -15.57 -7.47
C GLY A 960 -43.01 -14.39 -8.41
N TYR A 961 -42.52 -14.47 -9.65
CA TYR A 961 -42.71 -13.42 -10.67
C TYR A 961 -44.20 -13.18 -10.96
N GLU A 962 -45.00 -14.24 -11.11
CA GLU A 962 -46.45 -14.10 -11.24
C GLU A 962 -47.12 -13.47 -10.01
N ARG A 963 -46.65 -13.76 -8.79
CA ARG A 963 -47.17 -13.12 -7.56
C ARG A 963 -46.84 -11.62 -7.55
N TYR A 964 -45.62 -11.26 -7.93
CA TYR A 964 -45.18 -9.87 -8.03
C TYR A 964 -46.01 -9.07 -9.06
N LEU A 965 -46.20 -9.64 -10.27
CA LEU A 965 -47.07 -9.06 -11.30
C LEU A 965 -48.53 -8.94 -10.84
N ARG A 966 -49.08 -9.95 -10.13
CA ARG A 966 -50.44 -9.89 -9.55
C ARG A 966 -50.57 -8.82 -8.45
N LYS A 967 -49.50 -8.53 -7.71
CA LYS A 967 -49.50 -7.52 -6.63
C LYS A 967 -49.39 -6.09 -7.16
N TYR A 968 -48.59 -5.85 -8.20
CA TYR A 968 -48.31 -4.49 -8.70
C TYR A 968 -48.96 -4.12 -10.05
N GLY A 969 -49.42 -5.11 -10.83
CA GLY A 969 -50.10 -4.89 -12.12
C GLY A 969 -49.23 -4.29 -13.23
N GLN A 970 -47.90 -4.22 -13.02
CA GLN A 970 -46.88 -3.64 -13.89
C GLN A 970 -45.56 -4.39 -13.70
#